data_AF-A0A933ZJL6-F1
#
_entry.id   AF-A0A933ZJL6-F1
#
_cell.length_a   1.000
_cell.length_b   1.000
_cell.length_c   1.000
_cell.angle_alpha   90.00
_cell.angle_beta   90.00
_cell.angle_gamma   90.00
#
_symmetry.space_group_name_H-M   'P 1'
#
loop_
_entity.id
_entity.type
_entity.pdbx_description
1 polymer ?
#
loop_
_entity_poly.entity_id
_entity_poly.type
_entity_poly.pdbx_seq_one_letter_code
_entity_poly.pdbx_strand_id
1 'polypeptide(L)'
;MEAAPPEDPASDEGWLNHKRKPRTSDTCEVADNNLARAEREILASKNAAAPAPRQAWDRVSNPQYLDRILERVHVNRSELGMLRRNGFVVLAGRPLDSYATAYHDVFQTELPVYVTADSIFHAVFASNDTVIATVEARTLAPALHKALLAMHCALPSMAGSYPAETAQDLDLYLSVALTLLLGEPEVHGFLGTDEQAKSLVDLATAAEGMSQVELFGRPRMIDFSQFRPRGHYGDGAGYASPNAFVSDVPGATLTTYFRASMWLSRLEFNLVSRSCRSSHPDAAVDPRETPREAVLALALADLAARTGASANIERLNRAWSLFAGRREDVSLRQLNELRAKAGITDLRQAGVDARLRAAIGSSFRRTARLHFMPQGSNELPAIATMLGPRVVDDAAISRRLVHDELPGRMMVHAADIAYVLGHDRAKSMLADDRKEFPGLGGQLDKARSEMMESSRRGEGMYGAWLGAILRAAEPPKGTVPSFMDGPAFQDLRMNTAITAFGQLRHNYVLVAGQGYDAYGCEIPDGYVEPALGVYEGLSEYTQRAKAALAELDPADASGAGVYFQRLGQVLKVLRAIAADELAGKALSEPQKRWLAMVAEHIPAHNVDTGGPPQYTGWYFDLFLHRDNDSKGTGAFIADWYTSTNLQKVAYIGASPPRLGLFVVDAGGQPRVMAGPVARGWEHVGSTSRRLDDSDAAKLSISSAPWESSYTARAVAEPPLSLRMMDDGKGKFEVVAKSTRALGPVTVELLNHHGAPTASRTQSVGAAEVRFTFSIPVRKSTAGSPMEGFGWHAPSVEGLHVKIGEFDLVRGASEYRPLQDFAIGEMRKAEQEGQEPAEL
;
A
#
# COMPACT_ATOMS: atom_id res chain seq x y z
N MET A 1 68.36 -31.64 15.75
CA MET A 1 67.42 -31.13 14.74
C MET A 1 66.71 -32.32 14.16
N GLU A 2 65.50 -32.59 14.59
CA GLU A 2 64.55 -33.43 13.87
C GLU A 2 63.16 -32.93 14.24
N ALA A 3 62.42 -32.50 13.22
CA ALA A 3 61.18 -31.77 13.33
C ALA A 3 60.01 -32.71 13.65
N ALA A 4 59.12 -32.26 14.52
CA ALA A 4 57.82 -32.89 14.74
C ALA A 4 56.95 -32.77 13.47
N PRO A 5 56.15 -33.80 13.13
CA PRO A 5 55.13 -33.69 12.09
C PRO A 5 53.90 -32.88 12.56
N PRO A 6 53.16 -32.25 11.63
CA PRO A 6 52.15 -31.25 11.93
C PRO A 6 50.87 -31.85 12.49
N GLU A 7 50.21 -31.10 13.39
CA GLU A 7 48.86 -31.37 13.88
C GLU A 7 47.84 -31.28 12.73
N ASP A 8 46.94 -32.27 12.71
CA ASP A 8 45.76 -32.36 11.85
C ASP A 8 44.63 -31.51 12.46
N PRO A 9 44.16 -30.42 11.82
CA PRO A 9 43.06 -29.62 12.34
C PRO A 9 41.74 -30.20 11.83
N ALA A 10 41.25 -31.24 12.51
CA ALA A 10 39.92 -31.79 12.25
C ALA A 10 39.20 -32.11 13.57
N SER A 11 38.35 -31.18 14.04
CA SER A 11 36.93 -31.43 14.38
C SER A 11 36.33 -30.31 15.26
N ASP A 12 36.03 -29.16 14.65
CA ASP A 12 35.12 -28.14 15.22
C ASP A 12 33.64 -28.56 15.05
N GLU A 13 33.28 -29.76 15.50
CA GLU A 13 31.89 -30.24 15.59
C GLU A 13 31.44 -30.44 17.05
N GLY A 14 31.85 -29.53 17.95
CA GLY A 14 31.61 -29.64 19.39
C GLY A 14 30.17 -29.39 19.87
N TRP A 15 29.26 -28.86 19.04
CA TRP A 15 27.99 -28.30 19.52
C TRP A 15 26.75 -29.21 19.41
N LEU A 16 26.87 -30.45 18.89
CA LEU A 16 25.70 -31.32 18.62
C LEU A 16 25.64 -32.62 19.44
N ASN A 17 26.57 -32.88 20.37
CA ASN A 17 26.63 -34.17 21.08
C ASN A 17 26.41 -34.07 22.61
N HIS A 18 25.15 -33.90 23.04
CA HIS A 18 24.75 -34.19 24.43
C HIS A 18 24.22 -35.62 24.58
N LYS A 19 25.09 -36.63 24.49
CA LYS A 19 24.84 -37.98 25.06
C LYS A 19 26.13 -38.66 25.50
N ARG A 20 26.64 -38.32 26.69
CA ARG A 20 27.50 -39.24 27.45
C ARG A 20 26.64 -40.02 28.43
N LYS A 21 26.68 -41.35 28.38
CA LYS A 21 26.07 -42.20 29.43
C LYS A 21 26.88 -42.05 30.72
N PRO A 22 26.23 -41.94 31.90
CA PRO A 22 26.90 -41.56 33.13
C PRO A 22 27.78 -42.68 33.70
N ARG A 23 28.90 -42.30 34.33
CA ARG A 23 29.66 -43.14 35.28
C ARG A 23 29.33 -42.67 36.70
N THR A 24 29.06 -43.61 37.59
CA THR A 24 28.36 -43.42 38.88
C THR A 24 29.17 -42.74 40.00
N SER A 25 30.28 -42.04 39.71
CA SER A 25 31.21 -41.62 40.76
C SER A 25 31.74 -40.18 40.70
N ASP A 26 31.20 -39.28 39.87
CA ASP A 26 31.67 -37.89 39.83
C ASP A 26 30.75 -36.91 40.57
N THR A 27 31.26 -36.35 41.67
CA THR A 27 30.55 -35.41 42.57
C THR A 27 30.51 -33.96 42.07
N CYS A 28 31.02 -33.68 40.87
CA CYS A 28 31.00 -32.34 40.26
C CYS A 28 29.95 -32.19 39.13
N GLU A 29 29.27 -33.28 38.73
CA GLU A 29 28.24 -33.29 37.68
C GLU A 29 26.82 -33.02 38.24
N VAL A 30 26.70 -32.12 39.22
CA VAL A 30 25.53 -32.05 40.13
C VAL A 30 24.37 -31.21 39.58
N ALA A 31 24.62 -30.20 38.74
CA ALA A 31 23.58 -29.26 38.29
C ALA A 31 22.57 -29.91 37.30
N ASP A 32 23.04 -30.47 36.19
CA ASP A 32 22.18 -31.07 35.16
C ASP A 32 21.44 -32.32 35.68
N ASN A 33 22.13 -33.14 36.48
CA ASN A 33 21.53 -34.32 37.11
C ASN A 33 20.48 -33.95 38.17
N ASN A 34 20.68 -32.85 38.90
CA ASN A 34 19.67 -32.32 39.83
C ASN A 34 18.48 -31.72 39.09
N LEU A 35 18.72 -30.97 38.01
CA LEU A 35 17.67 -30.41 37.18
C LEU A 35 16.81 -31.53 36.57
N ALA A 36 17.44 -32.50 35.91
CA ALA A 36 16.74 -33.63 35.31
C ALA A 36 16.00 -34.48 36.37
N ARG A 37 16.52 -34.58 37.60
CA ARG A 37 15.81 -35.24 38.71
C ARG A 37 14.59 -34.42 39.14
N ALA A 38 14.75 -33.12 39.36
CA ALA A 38 13.66 -32.22 39.72
C ALA A 38 12.58 -32.19 38.64
N GLU A 39 12.94 -32.13 37.37
CA GLU A 39 12.01 -32.25 36.23
C GLU A 39 11.22 -33.55 36.28
N ARG A 40 11.90 -34.69 36.46
CA ARG A 40 11.22 -35.99 36.59
C ARG A 40 10.27 -36.03 37.79
N GLU A 41 10.67 -35.49 38.93
CA GLU A 41 9.84 -35.43 40.14
C GLU A 41 8.62 -34.52 39.93
N ILE A 42 8.79 -33.34 39.33
CA ILE A 42 7.72 -32.41 38.98
C ILE A 42 6.73 -33.06 38.01
N LEU A 43 7.22 -33.72 36.95
CA LEU A 43 6.39 -34.36 35.93
C LEU A 43 5.74 -35.67 36.42
N ALA A 44 6.34 -36.36 37.41
CA ALA A 44 5.79 -37.59 38.00
C ALA A 44 4.80 -37.32 39.15
N SER A 45 4.84 -36.14 39.76
CA SER A 45 3.94 -35.77 40.85
C SER A 45 2.47 -35.80 40.41
N LYS A 46 1.69 -36.73 40.96
CA LYS A 46 0.23 -36.84 40.77
C LYS A 46 -0.59 -36.18 41.88
N ASN A 47 0.06 -35.73 42.96
CA ASN A 47 -0.61 -35.20 44.14
C ASN A 47 -0.39 -33.69 44.24
N ALA A 48 -1.41 -32.92 43.86
CA ALA A 48 -1.44 -31.49 44.16
C ALA A 48 -1.55 -31.29 45.68
N ALA A 49 -0.66 -30.48 46.26
CA ALA A 49 -0.84 -30.00 47.62
C ALA A 49 -2.18 -29.25 47.74
N ALA A 50 -2.84 -29.33 48.90
CA ALA A 50 -4.12 -28.65 49.11
C ALA A 50 -3.95 -27.13 48.90
N PRO A 51 -4.86 -26.45 48.17
CA PRO A 51 -4.75 -25.03 47.93
C PRO A 51 -4.82 -24.25 49.25
N ALA A 52 -3.80 -23.43 49.51
CA ALA A 52 -3.79 -22.53 50.65
C ALA A 52 -4.82 -21.39 50.47
N PRO A 53 -5.46 -20.90 51.55
CA PRO A 53 -6.40 -19.78 51.47
C PRO A 53 -5.72 -18.51 50.96
N ARG A 54 -6.38 -17.80 50.04
CA ARG A 54 -5.88 -16.58 49.39
C ARG A 54 -6.00 -15.38 50.33
N GLN A 55 -4.89 -14.70 50.61
CA GLN A 55 -4.87 -13.37 51.20
C GLN A 55 -4.56 -12.35 50.10
N ALA A 56 -5.54 -11.53 49.71
CA ALA A 56 -5.30 -10.45 48.77
C ALA A 56 -4.36 -9.41 49.40
N TRP A 57 -3.33 -8.99 48.68
CA TRP A 57 -2.47 -7.90 49.13
C TRP A 57 -3.30 -6.62 49.24
N ASP A 58 -3.24 -5.97 50.40
CA ASP A 58 -3.97 -4.75 50.74
C ASP A 58 -3.48 -3.50 49.98
N ARG A 59 -2.41 -3.64 49.18
CA ARG A 59 -1.75 -2.57 48.42
C ARG A 59 -1.16 -1.46 49.31
N VAL A 60 -1.06 -1.72 50.62
CA VAL A 60 -0.57 -0.77 51.64
C VAL A 60 0.62 -1.35 52.41
N SER A 61 0.55 -2.62 52.83
CA SER A 61 1.63 -3.34 53.49
C SER A 61 2.81 -3.63 52.56
N ASN A 62 4.04 -3.75 53.09
CA ASN A 62 5.20 -4.14 52.27
C ASN A 62 5.17 -5.66 52.03
N PRO A 63 5.14 -6.14 50.77
CA PRO A 63 5.22 -7.57 50.47
C PRO A 63 6.63 -8.12 50.75
N GLN A 64 6.71 -9.43 50.99
CA GLN A 64 7.97 -10.12 51.22
C GLN A 64 8.96 -9.86 50.07
N TYR A 65 10.24 -9.67 50.41
CA TYR A 65 11.34 -9.34 49.49
C TYR A 65 11.30 -7.96 48.81
N LEU A 66 10.33 -7.09 49.11
CA LEU A 66 10.31 -5.72 48.57
C LEU A 66 11.58 -4.94 48.95
N ASP A 67 12.04 -5.02 50.19
CA ASP A 67 13.24 -4.30 50.65
C ASP A 67 14.49 -4.76 49.88
N ARG A 68 14.64 -6.08 49.65
CA ARG A 68 15.73 -6.65 48.83
C ARG A 68 15.66 -6.15 47.38
N ILE A 69 14.47 -6.02 46.81
CA ILE A 69 14.29 -5.47 45.45
C ILE A 69 14.68 -3.99 45.44
N LEU A 70 14.24 -3.18 46.41
CA LEU A 70 14.55 -1.75 46.47
C LEU A 70 16.04 -1.47 46.72
N GLU A 71 16.74 -2.36 47.43
CA GLU A 71 18.20 -2.28 47.64
C GLU A 71 19.00 -2.61 46.38
N ARG A 72 18.55 -3.58 45.57
CA ARG A 72 19.31 -4.14 44.44
C ARG A 72 18.84 -3.62 43.08
N VAL A 73 17.64 -3.06 43.01
CA VAL A 73 17.01 -2.49 41.81
C VAL A 73 16.57 -1.07 42.14
N HIS A 74 17.13 -0.07 41.43
CA HIS A 74 16.75 1.32 41.63
C HIS A 74 15.35 1.59 41.07
N VAL A 75 14.35 1.64 41.95
CA VAL A 75 12.94 1.94 41.62
C VAL A 75 12.62 3.38 42.06
N ASN A 76 12.16 4.22 41.13
CA ASN A 76 11.81 5.61 41.45
C ASN A 76 10.41 5.72 42.10
N ARG A 77 10.08 6.92 42.62
CA ARG A 77 8.79 7.15 43.33
C ARG A 77 7.56 6.91 42.46
N SER A 78 7.63 7.24 41.16
CA SER A 78 6.52 7.04 40.23
C SER A 78 6.29 5.56 39.97
N GLU A 79 7.37 4.81 39.74
CA GLU A 79 7.35 3.36 39.53
C GLU A 79 6.85 2.62 40.77
N LEU A 80 7.30 3.01 41.97
CA LEU A 80 6.79 2.48 43.23
C LEU A 80 5.29 2.80 43.42
N GLY A 81 4.86 3.99 42.99
CA GLY A 81 3.45 4.35 42.96
C GLY A 81 2.63 3.48 42.01
N MET A 82 3.18 3.14 40.83
CA MET A 82 2.55 2.21 39.89
C MET A 82 2.49 0.78 40.45
N LEU A 83 3.57 0.29 41.07
CA LEU A 83 3.60 -1.00 41.73
C LEU A 83 2.49 -1.13 42.79
N ARG A 84 2.30 -0.09 43.62
CA ARG A 84 1.24 -0.07 44.64
C ARG A 84 -0.17 -0.01 44.04
N ARG A 85 -0.38 0.75 42.96
CA ARG A 85 -1.70 0.86 42.32
C ARG A 85 -2.09 -0.41 41.57
N ASN A 86 -1.17 -0.93 40.77
CA ASN A 86 -1.45 -1.98 39.79
C ASN A 86 -1.08 -3.38 40.30
N GLY A 87 -0.27 -3.48 41.35
CA GLY A 87 0.33 -4.74 41.83
C GLY A 87 1.53 -5.21 41.00
N PHE A 88 1.95 -4.44 39.99
CA PHE A 88 3.16 -4.65 39.19
C PHE A 88 3.64 -3.33 38.54
N VAL A 89 4.90 -3.29 38.11
CA VAL A 89 5.49 -2.18 37.33
C VAL A 89 6.55 -2.74 36.38
N VAL A 90 6.68 -2.15 35.18
CA VAL A 90 7.77 -2.41 34.24
C VAL A 90 8.70 -1.19 34.24
N LEU A 91 9.99 -1.40 34.46
CA LEU A 91 10.98 -0.33 34.64
C LEU A 91 11.50 0.15 33.29
N ALA A 92 10.85 1.16 32.70
CA ALA A 92 11.16 1.64 31.35
C ALA A 92 12.56 2.27 31.22
N GLY A 93 13.12 2.83 32.30
CA GLY A 93 14.42 3.53 32.28
C GLY A 93 15.65 2.61 32.30
N ARG A 94 15.47 1.29 32.24
CA ARG A 94 16.55 0.31 32.40
C ARG A 94 16.43 -0.82 31.37
N PRO A 95 16.70 -0.53 30.08
CA PRO A 95 16.69 -1.57 29.06
C PRO A 95 17.73 -2.64 29.40
N LEU A 96 17.38 -3.91 29.16
CA LEU A 96 18.28 -5.04 29.28
C LEU A 96 18.66 -5.50 27.88
N ASP A 97 19.92 -5.89 27.69
CA ASP A 97 20.44 -6.28 26.38
C ASP A 97 19.76 -7.53 25.82
N SER A 98 19.40 -8.47 26.69
CA SER A 98 18.71 -9.70 26.31
C SER A 98 17.97 -10.34 27.49
N TYR A 99 17.05 -11.27 27.20
CA TYR A 99 16.43 -12.11 28.23
C TYR A 99 17.44 -12.98 28.97
N ALA A 100 18.55 -13.38 28.33
CA ALA A 100 19.60 -14.17 28.97
C ALA A 100 20.33 -13.33 30.05
N THR A 101 20.72 -12.10 29.70
CA THR A 101 21.30 -11.15 30.66
C THR A 101 20.30 -10.83 31.77
N ALA A 102 19.01 -10.67 31.45
CA ALA A 102 17.97 -10.42 32.44
C ALA A 102 17.87 -11.54 33.49
N TYR A 103 17.83 -12.81 33.07
CA TYR A 103 17.81 -13.94 34.01
C TYR A 103 19.14 -14.11 34.75
N HIS A 104 20.27 -13.85 34.09
CA HIS A 104 21.58 -13.86 34.73
C HIS A 104 21.66 -12.81 35.83
N ASP A 105 21.17 -11.59 35.61
CA ASP A 105 21.16 -10.53 36.60
C ASP A 105 20.25 -10.88 37.78
N VAL A 106 19.06 -11.44 37.53
CA VAL A 106 18.17 -11.96 38.58
C VAL A 106 18.90 -13.01 39.44
N PHE A 107 19.63 -13.92 38.80
CA PHE A 107 20.43 -14.94 39.48
C PHE A 107 21.57 -14.33 40.31
N GLN A 108 22.42 -13.49 39.71
CA GLN A 108 23.57 -12.85 40.35
C GLN A 108 23.16 -11.94 41.51
N THR A 109 22.00 -11.31 41.42
CA THR A 109 21.46 -10.43 42.47
C THR A 109 20.54 -11.15 43.46
N GLU A 110 20.41 -12.48 43.34
CA GLU A 110 19.58 -13.36 44.19
C GLU A 110 18.15 -12.83 44.38
N LEU A 111 17.56 -12.33 43.29
CA LEU A 111 16.18 -11.87 43.27
C LEU A 111 15.23 -13.06 43.04
N PRO A 112 14.01 -13.03 43.59
CA PRO A 112 12.98 -14.00 43.24
C PRO A 112 12.71 -13.99 41.73
N VAL A 113 12.69 -15.17 41.11
CA VAL A 113 12.54 -15.31 39.66
C VAL A 113 11.06 -15.27 39.26
N TYR A 114 10.75 -14.45 38.24
CA TYR A 114 9.48 -14.48 37.52
C TYR A 114 9.73 -14.87 36.06
N VAL A 115 9.16 -15.98 35.62
CA VAL A 115 9.30 -16.46 34.25
C VAL A 115 8.15 -15.90 33.41
N THR A 116 8.46 -15.09 32.40
CA THR A 116 7.44 -14.47 31.53
C THR A 116 7.16 -15.35 30.32
N ALA A 117 5.96 -15.22 29.74
CA ALA A 117 5.68 -15.86 28.46
C ALA A 117 6.53 -15.26 27.33
N ASP A 118 6.85 -13.95 27.40
CA ASP A 118 7.67 -13.24 26.43
C ASP A 118 9.07 -13.85 26.28
N SER A 119 9.71 -14.21 27.40
CA SER A 119 11.06 -14.78 27.37
C SER A 119 11.07 -16.19 26.77
N ILE A 120 10.00 -16.97 26.99
CA ILE A 120 9.82 -18.29 26.39
C ILE A 120 9.53 -18.17 24.89
N PHE A 121 8.63 -17.26 24.47
CA PHE A 121 8.38 -17.00 23.06
C PHE A 121 9.65 -16.53 22.34
N HIS A 122 10.42 -15.63 22.94
CA HIS A 122 11.70 -15.19 22.40
C HIS A 122 12.71 -16.33 22.27
N ALA A 123 12.85 -17.21 23.27
CA ALA A 123 13.78 -18.33 23.21
C ALA A 123 13.41 -19.32 22.09
N VAL A 124 12.11 -19.62 21.93
CA VAL A 124 11.59 -20.45 20.83
C VAL A 124 11.80 -19.75 19.48
N PHE A 125 11.53 -18.44 19.41
CA PHE A 125 11.76 -17.62 18.22
C PHE A 125 13.20 -17.65 17.75
N ALA A 126 14.15 -17.33 18.64
CA ALA A 126 15.57 -17.31 18.34
C ALA A 126 16.06 -18.67 17.85
N SER A 127 15.65 -19.75 18.54
CA SER A 127 16.02 -21.11 18.16
C SER A 127 15.41 -21.51 16.81
N ASN A 128 14.14 -21.16 16.58
CA ASN A 128 13.45 -21.49 15.34
C ASN A 128 14.02 -20.72 14.14
N ASP A 129 14.40 -19.45 14.33
CA ASP A 129 15.09 -18.63 13.33
C ASP A 129 16.38 -19.32 12.86
N THR A 130 17.23 -19.73 13.82
CA THR A 130 18.45 -20.49 13.51
C THR A 130 18.18 -21.83 12.83
N VAL A 131 17.15 -22.57 13.26
CA VAL A 131 16.79 -23.87 12.66
C VAL A 131 16.35 -23.69 11.20
N ILE A 132 15.47 -22.72 10.91
CA ILE A 132 15.00 -22.45 9.55
C ILE A 132 16.18 -22.04 8.66
N ALA A 133 16.97 -21.05 9.10
CA ALA A 133 18.14 -20.58 8.38
C ALA A 133 19.13 -21.73 8.08
N THR A 134 19.34 -22.63 9.04
CA THR A 134 20.24 -23.79 8.87
C THR A 134 19.68 -24.79 7.85
N VAL A 135 18.38 -25.11 7.92
CA VAL A 135 17.73 -26.01 6.95
C VAL A 135 17.80 -25.40 5.55
N GLU A 136 17.57 -24.11 5.42
CA GLU A 136 17.65 -23.41 4.14
C GLU A 136 19.06 -23.44 3.57
N ALA A 137 20.06 -23.01 4.34
CA ALA A 137 21.46 -22.97 3.91
C ALA A 137 22.04 -24.36 3.59
N ARG A 138 21.68 -25.39 4.36
CA ARG A 138 22.26 -26.74 4.20
C ARG A 138 21.45 -27.65 3.28
N THR A 139 20.17 -27.38 3.07
CA THR A 139 19.26 -28.32 2.38
C THR A 139 18.49 -27.69 1.24
N LEU A 140 17.84 -26.54 1.45
CA LEU A 140 16.91 -26.00 0.45
C LEU A 140 17.60 -25.19 -0.64
N ALA A 141 18.57 -24.35 -0.29
CA ALA A 141 19.36 -23.59 -1.27
C ALA A 141 20.19 -24.51 -2.22
N PRO A 142 20.82 -25.60 -1.74
CA PRO A 142 21.49 -26.55 -2.64
C PRO A 142 20.53 -27.32 -3.54
N ALA A 143 19.33 -27.67 -3.05
CA ALA A 143 18.29 -28.27 -3.87
C ALA A 143 17.79 -27.30 -4.95
N LEU A 144 17.65 -26.02 -4.60
CA LEU A 144 17.25 -24.97 -5.53
C LEU A 144 18.29 -24.80 -6.64
N HIS A 145 19.56 -24.67 -6.27
CA HIS A 145 20.67 -24.56 -7.22
C HIS A 145 20.68 -25.73 -8.19
N LYS A 146 20.60 -26.98 -7.69
CA LYS A 146 20.55 -28.19 -8.53
C LYS A 146 19.37 -28.19 -9.51
N ALA A 147 18.19 -27.75 -9.07
CA ALA A 147 17.01 -27.67 -9.94
C ALA A 147 17.19 -26.63 -11.05
N LEU A 148 17.61 -25.42 -10.69
CA LEU A 148 17.81 -24.32 -11.64
C LEU A 148 18.91 -24.63 -12.65
N LEU A 149 20.06 -25.12 -12.19
CA LEU A 149 21.18 -25.47 -13.04
C LEU A 149 20.82 -26.58 -14.04
N ALA A 150 20.12 -27.63 -13.59
CA ALA A 150 19.68 -28.71 -14.47
C ALA A 150 18.72 -28.22 -15.58
N MET A 151 17.79 -27.32 -15.24
CA MET A 151 16.87 -26.72 -16.21
C MET A 151 17.58 -25.77 -17.18
N HIS A 152 18.41 -24.87 -16.66
CA HIS A 152 19.15 -23.88 -17.45
C HIS A 152 20.11 -24.55 -18.44
N CYS A 153 20.93 -25.51 -18.00
CA CYS A 153 21.87 -26.21 -18.89
C CYS A 153 21.19 -27.09 -19.95
N ALA A 154 19.99 -27.62 -19.67
CA ALA A 154 19.26 -28.44 -20.63
C ALA A 154 18.49 -27.63 -21.68
N LEU A 155 18.15 -26.37 -21.37
CA LEU A 155 17.28 -25.53 -22.20
C LEU A 155 17.72 -25.41 -23.66
N PRO A 156 19.01 -25.21 -24.02
CA PRO A 156 19.44 -25.08 -25.42
C PRO A 156 19.09 -26.31 -26.27
N SER A 157 19.26 -27.50 -25.70
CA SER A 157 18.95 -28.77 -26.38
C SER A 157 17.44 -29.02 -26.53
N MET A 158 16.64 -28.36 -25.71
CA MET A 158 15.20 -28.56 -25.63
C MET A 158 14.37 -27.41 -26.22
N ALA A 159 15.00 -26.27 -26.54
CA ALA A 159 14.34 -25.06 -27.03
C ALA A 159 13.41 -25.32 -28.22
N GLY A 160 13.77 -26.23 -29.13
CA GLY A 160 12.95 -26.61 -30.29
C GLY A 160 11.61 -27.31 -29.95
N SER A 161 11.43 -27.75 -28.70
CA SER A 161 10.17 -28.33 -28.19
C SER A 161 9.15 -27.27 -27.76
N TYR A 162 9.55 -26.00 -27.72
CA TYR A 162 8.72 -24.88 -27.26
C TYR A 162 8.58 -23.84 -28.37
N PRO A 163 7.57 -22.95 -28.32
CA PRO A 163 7.59 -21.73 -29.12
C PRO A 163 8.87 -20.92 -28.83
N ALA A 164 9.44 -20.28 -29.86
CA ALA A 164 10.72 -19.57 -29.74
C ALA A 164 10.72 -18.52 -28.62
N GLU A 165 9.66 -17.70 -28.57
CA GLU A 165 9.47 -16.69 -27.52
C GLU A 165 9.36 -17.30 -26.12
N THR A 166 8.73 -18.46 -25.99
CA THR A 166 8.63 -19.18 -24.71
C THR A 166 9.98 -19.73 -24.27
N ALA A 167 10.80 -20.23 -25.19
CA ALA A 167 12.15 -20.67 -24.88
C ALA A 167 13.02 -19.50 -24.38
N GLN A 168 12.91 -18.32 -25.01
CA GLN A 168 13.57 -17.09 -24.56
C GLN A 168 13.09 -16.65 -23.17
N ASP A 169 11.78 -16.66 -22.92
CA ASP A 169 11.24 -16.31 -21.60
C ASP A 169 11.71 -17.28 -20.51
N LEU A 170 11.84 -18.58 -20.81
CA LEU A 170 12.42 -19.57 -19.89
C LEU A 170 13.89 -19.28 -19.61
N ASP A 171 14.67 -18.95 -20.64
CA ASP A 171 16.09 -18.59 -20.51
C ASP A 171 16.25 -17.39 -19.59
N LEU A 172 15.50 -16.32 -19.87
CA LEU A 172 15.45 -15.12 -19.02
C LEU A 172 15.08 -15.45 -17.58
N TYR A 173 13.97 -16.17 -17.37
CA TYR A 173 13.47 -16.49 -16.03
C TYR A 173 14.47 -17.31 -15.20
N LEU A 174 15.15 -18.26 -15.82
CA LEU A 174 16.14 -19.12 -15.17
C LEU A 174 17.48 -18.41 -14.93
N SER A 175 17.95 -17.61 -15.89
CA SER A 175 19.19 -16.84 -15.76
C SER A 175 19.08 -15.79 -14.66
N VAL A 176 17.97 -15.04 -14.58
CA VAL A 176 17.74 -14.11 -13.46
C VAL A 176 17.75 -14.86 -12.12
N ALA A 177 17.05 -15.99 -12.02
CA ALA A 177 16.99 -16.77 -10.78
C ALA A 177 18.37 -17.30 -10.34
N LEU A 178 19.19 -17.79 -11.29
CA LEU A 178 20.54 -18.29 -11.01
C LEU A 178 21.49 -17.16 -10.64
N THR A 179 21.47 -16.04 -11.36
CA THR A 179 22.27 -14.86 -11.03
C THR A 179 21.92 -14.33 -9.63
N LEU A 180 20.63 -14.21 -9.30
CA LEU A 180 20.20 -13.81 -7.96
C LEU A 180 20.63 -14.78 -6.86
N LEU A 181 20.76 -16.09 -7.17
CA LEU A 181 21.15 -17.12 -6.22
C LEU A 181 22.66 -17.15 -5.98
N LEU A 182 23.46 -16.98 -7.03
CA LEU A 182 24.92 -17.06 -6.97
C LEU A 182 25.54 -15.71 -6.59
N GLY A 183 24.87 -14.60 -6.87
CA GLY A 183 25.37 -13.24 -6.67
C GLY A 183 26.38 -12.86 -7.75
N GLU A 184 27.52 -13.54 -7.80
CA GLU A 184 28.60 -13.33 -8.77
C GLU A 184 29.32 -14.66 -9.09
N PRO A 185 29.80 -14.87 -10.34
CA PRO A 185 29.57 -14.04 -11.52
C PRO A 185 28.13 -14.12 -12.05
N GLU A 186 27.71 -13.12 -12.83
CA GLU A 186 26.43 -13.16 -13.56
C GLU A 186 26.33 -14.40 -14.47
N VAL A 187 25.15 -15.01 -14.51
CA VAL A 187 24.86 -16.18 -15.35
C VAL A 187 24.26 -15.73 -16.69
N HIS A 188 24.96 -16.01 -17.77
CA HIS A 188 24.52 -15.71 -19.14
C HIS A 188 23.45 -16.69 -19.63
N GLY A 189 22.42 -16.16 -20.30
CA GLY A 189 21.45 -16.94 -21.06
C GLY A 189 22.05 -17.52 -22.35
N PHE A 190 21.37 -18.53 -22.90
CA PHE A 190 21.76 -19.16 -24.16
C PHE A 190 21.04 -18.58 -25.38
N LEU A 191 19.96 -17.83 -25.18
CA LEU A 191 19.03 -17.38 -26.22
C LEU A 191 18.97 -15.85 -26.35
N GLY A 192 20.03 -15.15 -25.88
CA GLY A 192 20.22 -13.72 -26.08
C GLY A 192 19.45 -12.82 -25.11
N THR A 193 19.24 -13.26 -23.87
CA THR A 193 18.43 -12.56 -22.86
C THR A 193 19.26 -11.76 -21.84
N ASP A 194 20.57 -11.67 -22.00
CA ASP A 194 21.51 -11.17 -20.97
C ASP A 194 21.23 -9.75 -20.50
N GLU A 195 21.02 -8.81 -21.43
CA GLU A 195 20.74 -7.39 -21.09
C GLU A 195 19.44 -7.26 -20.29
N GLN A 196 18.40 -8.00 -20.67
CA GLN A 196 17.12 -8.00 -19.96
C GLN A 196 17.25 -8.68 -18.59
N ALA A 197 18.03 -9.77 -18.51
CA ALA A 197 18.31 -10.46 -17.26
C ALA A 197 19.04 -9.53 -16.28
N LYS A 198 20.07 -8.82 -16.77
CA LYS A 198 20.81 -7.84 -16.00
C LYS A 198 19.90 -6.74 -15.44
N SER A 199 19.06 -6.14 -16.28
CA SER A 199 18.12 -5.09 -15.84
C SER A 199 17.19 -5.56 -14.72
N LEU A 200 16.68 -6.80 -14.79
CA LEU A 200 15.81 -7.37 -13.77
C LEU A 200 16.57 -7.72 -12.48
N VAL A 201 17.81 -8.21 -12.59
CA VAL A 201 18.70 -8.47 -11.46
C VAL A 201 19.04 -7.16 -10.73
N ASP A 202 19.33 -6.09 -11.47
CA ASP A 202 19.64 -4.77 -10.90
C ASP A 202 18.44 -4.22 -10.10
N LEU A 203 17.22 -4.31 -10.66
CA LEU A 203 15.98 -3.92 -9.95
C LEU A 203 15.74 -4.76 -8.69
N ALA A 204 15.89 -6.08 -8.78
CA ALA A 204 15.73 -6.99 -7.64
C ALA A 204 16.82 -6.79 -6.57
N THR A 205 18.02 -6.39 -6.96
CA THR A 205 19.14 -6.15 -6.04
C THR A 205 19.02 -4.81 -5.34
N ALA A 206 18.63 -3.75 -6.08
CA ALA A 206 18.27 -2.45 -5.53
C ALA A 206 17.15 -2.59 -4.49
N ALA A 207 16.16 -3.44 -4.80
CA ALA A 207 15.07 -3.79 -3.91
C ALA A 207 14.27 -2.56 -3.43
N GLU A 208 13.81 -1.75 -4.39
CA GLU A 208 13.13 -0.48 -4.15
C GLU A 208 11.83 -0.38 -4.95
N GLY A 209 10.76 -0.01 -4.25
CA GLY A 209 9.49 0.44 -4.83
C GLY A 209 8.77 -0.51 -5.80
N MET A 210 7.75 0.05 -6.43
CA MET A 210 7.02 -0.56 -7.54
C MET A 210 7.68 -0.14 -8.87
N SER A 211 7.83 -1.06 -9.80
CA SER A 211 8.29 -0.75 -11.15
C SER A 211 7.51 -1.52 -12.20
N GLN A 212 7.19 -0.83 -13.30
CA GLN A 212 6.65 -1.46 -14.49
C GLN A 212 7.78 -2.04 -15.34
N VAL A 213 7.67 -3.32 -15.71
CA VAL A 213 8.63 -4.01 -16.60
C VAL A 213 7.89 -4.72 -17.73
N GLU A 214 8.50 -4.77 -18.91
CA GLU A 214 8.02 -5.60 -20.03
C GLU A 214 8.50 -7.04 -19.82
N LEU A 215 7.56 -7.95 -19.57
CA LEU A 215 7.89 -9.35 -19.28
C LEU A 215 6.77 -10.27 -19.77
N PHE A 216 7.15 -11.38 -20.41
CA PHE A 216 6.24 -12.38 -20.97
C PHE A 216 5.26 -11.80 -22.00
N GLY A 217 5.71 -10.78 -22.74
CA GLY A 217 4.96 -10.15 -23.83
C GLY A 217 3.92 -9.10 -23.38
N ARG A 218 4.03 -8.56 -22.15
CA ARG A 218 3.20 -7.45 -21.69
C ARG A 218 3.88 -6.62 -20.59
N PRO A 219 3.40 -5.39 -20.34
CA PRO A 219 3.79 -4.64 -19.15
C PRO A 219 3.22 -5.28 -17.88
N ARG A 220 4.04 -5.32 -16.84
CA ARG A 220 3.71 -5.86 -15.52
C ARG A 220 4.20 -4.93 -14.43
N MET A 221 3.36 -4.71 -13.42
CA MET A 221 3.77 -3.96 -12.22
C MET A 221 4.31 -4.92 -11.17
N ILE A 222 5.59 -4.76 -10.81
CA ILE A 222 6.29 -5.62 -9.85
C ILE A 222 6.78 -4.78 -8.68
N ASP A 223 6.53 -5.27 -7.46
CA ASP A 223 7.08 -4.70 -6.23
C ASP A 223 8.49 -5.23 -5.98
N PHE A 224 9.51 -4.49 -6.42
CA PHE A 224 10.90 -4.87 -6.20
C PHE A 224 11.34 -4.60 -4.75
N SER A 225 10.63 -3.76 -3.98
CA SER A 225 10.91 -3.58 -2.54
C SER A 225 10.88 -4.89 -1.73
N GLN A 226 10.14 -5.87 -2.25
CA GLN A 226 9.97 -7.16 -1.62
C GLN A 226 11.24 -8.00 -1.61
N PHE A 227 12.14 -7.76 -2.57
CA PHE A 227 13.42 -8.44 -2.68
C PHE A 227 14.43 -7.98 -1.62
N ARG A 228 14.09 -6.98 -0.80
CA ARG A 228 14.92 -6.52 0.30
C ARG A 228 15.04 -7.64 1.34
N PRO A 229 16.25 -8.19 1.55
CA PRO A 229 16.47 -9.23 2.55
C PRO A 229 16.11 -8.73 3.95
N ARG A 230 15.36 -9.55 4.69
CA ARG A 230 14.77 -9.23 6.00
C ARG A 230 14.81 -10.47 6.88
N GLY A 231 14.63 -10.32 8.19
CA GLY A 231 14.82 -11.44 9.11
C GLY A 231 16.26 -11.96 9.10
N HIS A 232 16.47 -13.27 9.19
CA HIS A 232 17.80 -13.88 9.10
C HIS A 232 18.47 -13.79 7.71
N TYR A 233 17.79 -13.25 6.70
CA TYR A 233 18.37 -12.99 5.38
C TYR A 233 19.02 -11.60 5.28
N GLY A 234 18.71 -10.68 6.20
CA GLY A 234 19.17 -9.29 6.16
C GLY A 234 20.41 -9.03 7.01
N ASP A 235 21.24 -8.08 6.59
CA ASP A 235 22.40 -7.62 7.35
C ASP A 235 21.97 -6.90 8.63
N GLY A 236 22.16 -7.57 9.77
CA GLY A 236 21.84 -7.06 11.09
C GLY A 236 20.51 -7.57 11.67
N ALA A 237 20.59 -8.09 12.89
CA ALA A 237 19.48 -8.43 13.80
C ALA A 237 18.84 -9.84 13.73
N GLY A 238 19.34 -10.78 12.92
CA GLY A 238 18.98 -12.21 13.02
C GLY A 238 19.87 -12.98 14.00
N TYR A 239 19.39 -14.10 14.55
CA TYR A 239 20.26 -15.00 15.34
C TYR A 239 21.13 -15.88 14.44
N ALA A 240 20.73 -16.04 13.18
CA ALA A 240 21.55 -16.63 12.14
C ALA A 240 22.29 -15.55 11.31
N SER A 241 23.50 -15.89 10.84
CA SER A 241 24.29 -15.00 10.00
C SER A 241 23.70 -14.95 8.58
N PRO A 242 23.33 -13.77 8.05
CA PRO A 242 22.83 -13.61 6.68
C PRO A 242 23.88 -14.00 5.62
N ASN A 243 25.16 -13.89 5.99
CA ASN A 243 26.31 -14.32 5.19
C ASN A 243 26.77 -15.75 5.52
N ALA A 244 25.94 -16.55 6.19
CA ALA A 244 26.23 -17.97 6.35
C ALA A 244 26.39 -18.61 4.97
N PHE A 245 27.53 -19.26 4.75
CA PHE A 245 27.80 -19.99 3.53
C PHE A 245 26.70 -21.03 3.30
N VAL A 246 26.10 -20.99 2.11
CA VAL A 246 25.24 -22.07 1.64
C VAL A 246 26.12 -23.27 1.31
N SER A 247 25.81 -24.42 1.89
CA SER A 247 26.61 -25.64 1.69
C SER A 247 26.60 -26.04 0.21
N ASP A 248 27.77 -26.34 -0.36
CA ASP A 248 27.88 -26.90 -1.71
C ASP A 248 27.32 -26.01 -2.84
N VAL A 249 27.16 -24.71 -2.61
CA VAL A 249 26.79 -23.71 -3.64
C VAL A 249 27.77 -22.54 -3.57
N PRO A 250 28.79 -22.50 -4.45
CA PRO A 250 29.78 -21.41 -4.46
C PRO A 250 29.11 -20.04 -4.64
N GLY A 251 29.56 -19.04 -3.88
CA GLY A 251 29.06 -17.65 -3.96
C GLY A 251 27.71 -17.40 -3.28
N ALA A 252 26.90 -18.43 -3.04
CA ALA A 252 25.58 -18.26 -2.46
C ALA A 252 25.59 -18.06 -0.94
N THR A 253 24.74 -17.14 -0.49
CA THR A 253 24.43 -16.84 0.91
C THR A 253 22.93 -16.97 1.15
N LEU A 254 22.49 -16.82 2.40
CA LEU A 254 21.06 -16.73 2.70
C LEU A 254 20.43 -15.49 2.06
N THR A 255 21.18 -14.39 1.94
CA THR A 255 20.77 -13.17 1.24
C THR A 255 20.47 -13.41 -0.24
N THR A 256 21.35 -14.10 -0.96
CA THR A 256 21.15 -14.40 -2.40
C THR A 256 20.06 -15.47 -2.58
N TYR A 257 20.03 -16.48 -1.69
CA TYR A 257 18.94 -17.45 -1.64
C TYR A 257 17.57 -16.80 -1.46
N PHE A 258 17.45 -15.79 -0.58
CA PHE A 258 16.22 -15.04 -0.38
C PHE A 258 15.76 -14.36 -1.67
N ARG A 259 16.63 -13.62 -2.35
CA ARG A 259 16.28 -12.91 -3.59
C ARG A 259 15.85 -13.86 -4.71
N ALA A 260 16.59 -14.96 -4.92
CA ALA A 260 16.23 -15.98 -5.90
C ALA A 260 14.91 -16.66 -5.54
N SER A 261 14.69 -16.99 -4.27
CA SER A 261 13.44 -17.58 -3.81
C SER A 261 12.27 -16.62 -3.90
N MET A 262 12.48 -15.32 -3.69
CA MET A 262 11.48 -14.27 -3.90
C MET A 262 11.11 -14.16 -5.38
N TRP A 263 12.09 -14.17 -6.29
CA TRP A 263 11.83 -14.23 -7.74
C TRP A 263 10.95 -15.43 -8.09
N LEU A 264 11.32 -16.63 -7.64
CA LEU A 264 10.66 -17.88 -8.01
C LEU A 264 9.33 -18.14 -7.31
N SER A 265 9.10 -17.50 -6.17
CA SER A 265 7.85 -17.60 -5.43
C SER A 265 6.85 -16.52 -5.81
N ARG A 266 7.30 -15.27 -6.00
CA ARG A 266 6.41 -14.14 -6.25
C ARG A 266 6.14 -13.88 -7.72
N LEU A 267 7.13 -14.05 -8.60
CA LEU A 267 6.92 -13.80 -10.01
C LEU A 267 6.01 -14.88 -10.60
N GLU A 268 4.76 -14.49 -10.84
CA GLU A 268 3.71 -15.39 -11.26
C GLU A 268 3.52 -15.40 -12.78
N PHE A 269 3.00 -16.51 -13.28
CA PHE A 269 2.43 -16.67 -14.61
C PHE A 269 0.91 -16.65 -14.49
N ASN A 270 0.26 -15.70 -15.15
CA ASN A 270 -1.20 -15.64 -15.18
C ASN A 270 -1.76 -16.74 -16.11
N LEU A 271 -2.54 -17.68 -15.55
CA LEU A 271 -3.12 -18.80 -16.29
C LEU A 271 -4.57 -18.53 -16.72
N VAL A 272 -5.35 -17.88 -15.84
CA VAL A 272 -6.75 -17.50 -16.09
C VAL A 272 -7.02 -16.16 -15.41
N SER A 273 -7.29 -15.12 -16.20
CA SER A 273 -7.40 -13.72 -15.72
C SER A 273 -8.62 -13.44 -14.85
N ARG A 274 -9.71 -14.22 -14.95
CA ARG A 274 -10.95 -14.02 -14.16
C ARG A 274 -11.42 -12.54 -14.17
N SER A 275 -11.48 -11.86 -13.02
CA SER A 275 -11.84 -10.43 -12.98
C SER A 275 -10.74 -9.53 -13.54
N CYS A 276 -9.47 -9.86 -13.30
CA CYS A 276 -8.33 -9.11 -13.80
C CYS A 276 -7.08 -9.99 -13.84
N ARG A 277 -6.28 -9.88 -14.90
CA ARG A 277 -4.94 -10.48 -14.97
C ARG A 277 -4.04 -10.01 -13.83
N SER A 278 -3.14 -10.88 -13.36
CA SER A 278 -2.24 -10.58 -12.25
C SER A 278 -1.18 -9.53 -12.61
N SER A 279 -0.75 -8.74 -11.63
CA SER A 279 0.27 -7.69 -11.79
C SER A 279 -0.05 -6.75 -12.96
N HIS A 280 -1.33 -6.44 -13.14
CA HIS A 280 -1.80 -5.51 -14.17
C HIS A 280 -1.41 -4.09 -13.78
N PRO A 281 -0.67 -3.34 -14.63
CA PRO A 281 -0.15 -2.02 -14.26
C PRO A 281 -1.22 -0.92 -14.24
N ASP A 282 -2.35 -1.11 -14.91
CA ASP A 282 -3.38 -0.09 -15.01
C ASP A 282 -4.39 -0.18 -13.86
N ALA A 283 -5.03 0.96 -13.55
CA ALA A 283 -6.04 1.07 -12.51
C ALA A 283 -7.39 0.42 -12.89
N ALA A 284 -7.62 0.14 -14.17
CA ALA A 284 -8.82 -0.54 -14.65
C ALA A 284 -8.64 -2.06 -14.61
N VAL A 285 -9.67 -2.80 -14.20
CA VAL A 285 -9.66 -4.25 -14.30
C VAL A 285 -9.56 -4.71 -15.76
N ASP A 286 -8.70 -5.68 -16.04
CA ASP A 286 -8.52 -6.24 -17.38
C ASP A 286 -8.63 -7.78 -17.37
N PRO A 287 -9.78 -8.33 -17.81
CA PRO A 287 -10.02 -9.77 -17.81
C PRO A 287 -9.44 -10.48 -19.04
N ARG A 288 -8.71 -9.79 -19.94
CA ARG A 288 -8.10 -10.44 -21.11
C ARG A 288 -7.13 -11.54 -20.67
N GLU A 289 -7.20 -12.67 -21.36
CA GLU A 289 -6.33 -13.82 -21.10
C GLU A 289 -4.89 -13.54 -21.53
N THR A 290 -3.95 -14.31 -20.98
CA THR A 290 -2.50 -14.17 -21.20
C THR A 290 -1.90 -15.48 -21.75
N PRO A 291 -2.14 -15.83 -23.04
CA PRO A 291 -1.75 -17.12 -23.60
C PRO A 291 -0.26 -17.46 -23.48
N ARG A 292 0.62 -16.46 -23.67
CA ARG A 292 2.08 -16.63 -23.59
C ARG A 292 2.53 -17.10 -22.20
N GLU A 293 1.96 -16.53 -21.14
CA GLU A 293 2.24 -16.92 -19.75
C GLU A 293 1.73 -18.33 -19.43
N ALA A 294 0.54 -18.71 -19.93
CA ALA A 294 0.00 -20.05 -19.75
C ALA A 294 0.88 -21.12 -20.40
N VAL A 295 1.37 -20.86 -21.62
CA VAL A 295 2.30 -21.76 -22.34
C VAL A 295 3.67 -21.79 -21.65
N LEU A 296 4.15 -20.64 -21.18
CA LEU A 296 5.41 -20.54 -20.43
C LEU A 296 5.38 -21.36 -19.14
N ALA A 297 4.29 -21.29 -18.37
CA ALA A 297 4.14 -22.08 -17.16
C ALA A 297 4.18 -23.60 -17.46
N LEU A 298 3.52 -24.04 -18.54
CA LEU A 298 3.57 -25.43 -19.01
C LEU A 298 4.97 -25.85 -19.48
N ALA A 299 5.69 -24.95 -20.17
CA ALA A 299 7.04 -25.21 -20.64
C ALA A 299 8.03 -25.33 -19.47
N LEU A 300 7.89 -24.50 -18.44
CA LEU A 300 8.67 -24.62 -17.19
C LEU A 300 8.38 -25.96 -16.49
N ALA A 301 7.12 -26.37 -16.42
CA ALA A 301 6.73 -27.65 -15.83
C ALA A 301 7.24 -28.87 -16.63
N ASP A 302 7.24 -28.80 -17.97
CA ASP A 302 7.81 -29.83 -18.87
C ASP A 302 9.33 -29.91 -18.73
N LEU A 303 10.02 -28.77 -18.74
CA LEU A 303 11.46 -28.69 -18.56
C LEU A 303 11.89 -29.26 -17.20
N ALA A 304 11.18 -28.90 -16.13
CA ALA A 304 11.44 -29.44 -14.80
C ALA A 304 11.28 -30.97 -14.74
N ALA A 305 10.26 -31.51 -15.41
CA ALA A 305 10.00 -32.95 -15.42
C ALA A 305 11.08 -33.72 -16.20
N ARG A 306 11.45 -33.24 -17.40
CA ARG A 306 12.41 -33.91 -18.29
C ARG A 306 13.85 -33.86 -17.78
N THR A 307 14.20 -32.83 -17.02
CA THR A 307 15.53 -32.68 -16.41
C THR A 307 15.64 -33.35 -15.04
N GLY A 308 14.53 -33.89 -14.50
CA GLY A 308 14.48 -34.42 -13.14
C GLY A 308 14.49 -33.36 -12.04
N ALA A 309 14.52 -32.06 -12.39
CA ALA A 309 14.48 -30.96 -11.43
C ALA A 309 13.22 -30.95 -10.56
N SER A 310 12.11 -31.55 -11.01
CA SER A 310 10.88 -31.70 -10.24
C SER A 310 11.08 -32.29 -8.84
N ALA A 311 12.01 -33.24 -8.65
CA ALA A 311 12.25 -33.84 -7.35
C ALA A 311 12.77 -32.82 -6.32
N ASN A 312 13.70 -31.96 -6.74
CA ASN A 312 14.23 -30.90 -5.89
C ASN A 312 13.17 -29.81 -5.66
N ILE A 313 12.44 -29.40 -6.69
CA ILE A 313 11.36 -28.40 -6.58
C ILE A 313 10.28 -28.87 -5.59
N GLU A 314 9.85 -30.14 -5.68
CA GLU A 314 8.88 -30.69 -4.75
C GLU A 314 9.42 -30.83 -3.32
N ARG A 315 10.75 -31.04 -3.15
CA ARG A 315 11.39 -30.98 -1.83
C ARG A 315 11.29 -29.59 -1.21
N LEU A 316 11.57 -28.54 -1.96
CA LEU A 316 11.37 -27.16 -1.50
C LEU A 316 9.90 -26.89 -1.18
N ASN A 317 8.99 -27.28 -2.10
CA ASN A 317 7.55 -27.10 -1.90
C ASN A 317 7.06 -27.79 -0.62
N ARG A 318 7.53 -29.01 -0.36
CA ARG A 318 7.17 -29.76 0.84
C ARG A 318 7.72 -29.11 2.10
N ALA A 319 8.97 -28.66 2.09
CA ALA A 319 9.57 -27.96 3.24
C ALA A 319 8.79 -26.68 3.59
N TRP A 320 8.54 -25.82 2.59
CA TRP A 320 7.74 -24.62 2.77
C TRP A 320 6.31 -24.92 3.23
N SER A 321 5.75 -26.07 2.83
CA SER A 321 4.43 -26.49 3.31
C SER A 321 4.42 -26.94 4.77
N LEU A 322 5.47 -27.62 5.21
CA LEU A 322 5.65 -27.99 6.61
C LEU A 322 5.93 -26.76 7.50
N PHE A 323 6.55 -25.72 6.93
CA PHE A 323 6.81 -24.46 7.61
C PHE A 323 5.56 -23.58 7.73
N ALA A 324 4.92 -23.22 6.62
CA ALA A 324 3.89 -22.18 6.60
C ALA A 324 2.54 -22.61 5.97
N GLY A 325 2.33 -23.90 5.77
CA GLY A 325 1.06 -24.43 5.25
C GLY A 325 0.97 -24.43 3.73
N ARG A 326 -0.25 -24.43 3.19
CA ARG A 326 -0.48 -24.68 1.76
C ARG A 326 -0.30 -23.45 0.87
N ARG A 327 -0.10 -23.69 -0.43
CA ARG A 327 -0.20 -22.70 -1.51
C ARG A 327 -1.57 -22.77 -2.17
N GLU A 328 -2.05 -21.67 -2.75
CA GLU A 328 -3.34 -21.61 -3.46
C GLU A 328 -3.20 -21.51 -4.98
N ASP A 329 -2.00 -21.19 -5.47
CA ASP A 329 -1.66 -21.16 -6.89
C ASP A 329 -1.32 -22.56 -7.42
N VAL A 330 -1.26 -22.70 -8.76
CA VAL A 330 -1.02 -23.97 -9.43
C VAL A 330 0.48 -24.30 -9.39
N SER A 331 0.85 -25.44 -8.80
CA SER A 331 2.25 -25.90 -8.79
C SER A 331 2.68 -26.50 -10.14
N LEU A 332 4.00 -26.62 -10.38
CA LEU A 332 4.51 -27.27 -11.60
C LEU A 332 4.05 -28.72 -11.75
N ARG A 333 3.92 -29.45 -10.64
CA ARG A 333 3.35 -30.81 -10.64
C ARG A 333 1.89 -30.80 -11.10
N GLN A 334 1.08 -29.89 -10.56
CA GLN A 334 -0.32 -29.74 -10.94
C GLN A 334 -0.47 -29.25 -12.38
N LEU A 335 0.45 -28.43 -12.88
CA LEU A 335 0.48 -28.04 -14.30
C LEU A 335 0.68 -29.24 -15.22
N ASN A 336 1.58 -30.17 -14.87
CA ASN A 336 1.75 -31.41 -15.64
C ASN A 336 0.50 -32.31 -15.58
N GLU A 337 -0.15 -32.42 -14.42
CA GLU A 337 -1.43 -33.13 -14.27
C GLU A 337 -2.55 -32.49 -15.13
N LEU A 338 -2.65 -31.16 -15.11
CA LEU A 338 -3.61 -30.40 -15.91
C LEU A 338 -3.31 -30.50 -17.41
N ARG A 339 -2.04 -30.48 -17.81
CA ARG A 339 -1.59 -30.67 -19.19
C ARG A 339 -2.03 -32.04 -19.73
N ALA A 340 -1.83 -33.09 -18.94
CA ALA A 340 -2.26 -34.44 -19.27
C ALA A 340 -3.80 -34.53 -19.36
N LYS A 341 -4.52 -33.97 -18.38
CA LYS A 341 -5.99 -33.88 -18.38
C LYS A 341 -6.53 -33.14 -19.60
N ALA A 342 -5.84 -32.10 -20.05
CA ALA A 342 -6.19 -31.30 -21.23
C ALA A 342 -5.77 -31.93 -22.56
N GLY A 343 -5.09 -33.08 -22.56
CA GLY A 343 -4.60 -33.75 -23.77
C GLY A 343 -3.56 -32.93 -24.54
N ILE A 344 -2.76 -32.12 -23.86
CA ILE A 344 -1.75 -31.25 -24.50
C ILE A 344 -0.43 -32.01 -24.64
N THR A 345 -0.13 -32.49 -25.85
CA THR A 345 1.10 -33.24 -26.15
C THR A 345 2.23 -32.36 -26.71
N ASP A 346 1.91 -31.36 -27.53
CA ASP A 346 2.86 -30.40 -28.11
C ASP A 346 2.48 -28.97 -27.71
N LEU A 347 3.41 -28.25 -27.07
CA LEU A 347 3.21 -26.88 -26.58
C LEU A 347 3.27 -25.82 -27.69
N ARG A 348 3.67 -26.20 -28.92
CA ARG A 348 3.69 -25.31 -30.09
C ARG A 348 2.36 -25.25 -30.83
N GLN A 349 1.42 -26.11 -30.47
CA GLN A 349 0.08 -26.11 -31.08
C GLN A 349 -0.70 -24.86 -30.68
N ALA A 350 -1.55 -24.38 -31.58
CA ALA A 350 -2.50 -23.31 -31.25
C ALA A 350 -3.53 -23.78 -30.18
N GLY A 351 -4.01 -22.84 -29.36
CA GLY A 351 -5.07 -23.08 -28.37
C GLY A 351 -4.66 -23.92 -27.16
N VAL A 352 -3.36 -24.03 -26.87
CA VAL A 352 -2.83 -24.68 -25.65
C VAL A 352 -3.34 -23.98 -24.39
N ASP A 353 -3.35 -22.66 -24.37
CA ASP A 353 -3.87 -21.80 -23.31
C ASP A 353 -5.37 -22.04 -23.06
N ALA A 354 -6.18 -22.09 -24.13
CA ALA A 354 -7.62 -22.31 -24.02
C ALA A 354 -7.95 -23.69 -23.44
N ARG A 355 -7.19 -24.73 -23.84
CA ARG A 355 -7.31 -26.08 -23.28
C ARG A 355 -6.91 -26.13 -21.80
N LEU A 356 -5.81 -25.47 -21.43
CA LEU A 356 -5.39 -25.38 -20.04
C LEU A 356 -6.45 -24.67 -19.17
N ARG A 357 -6.96 -23.52 -19.63
CA ARG A 357 -8.03 -22.78 -18.97
C ARG A 357 -9.29 -23.62 -18.78
N ALA A 358 -9.70 -24.39 -19.79
CA ALA A 358 -10.83 -25.32 -19.67
C ALA A 358 -10.57 -26.43 -18.64
N ALA A 359 -9.34 -26.95 -18.55
CA ALA A 359 -8.98 -27.97 -17.56
C ALA A 359 -8.95 -27.43 -16.12
N ILE A 360 -8.60 -26.14 -15.93
CA ILE A 360 -8.61 -25.42 -14.66
C ILE A 360 -10.05 -25.14 -14.20
N GLY A 361 -10.90 -24.61 -15.08
CA GLY A 361 -12.29 -24.25 -14.77
C GLY A 361 -12.37 -23.26 -13.59
N SER A 362 -13.21 -23.56 -12.60
CA SER A 362 -13.37 -22.75 -11.37
C SER A 362 -12.42 -23.14 -10.23
N SER A 363 -11.52 -24.10 -10.46
CA SER A 363 -10.53 -24.56 -9.47
C SER A 363 -9.47 -23.48 -9.18
N PHE A 364 -8.67 -23.66 -8.13
CA PHE A 364 -7.58 -22.74 -7.75
C PHE A 364 -8.07 -21.31 -7.47
N ARG A 365 -9.19 -21.17 -6.75
CA ARG A 365 -9.64 -19.87 -6.25
C ARG A 365 -8.70 -19.40 -5.15
N ARG A 366 -8.16 -18.20 -5.30
CA ARG A 366 -7.30 -17.56 -4.31
C ARG A 366 -8.11 -16.73 -3.33
N THR A 367 -7.68 -16.72 -2.08
CA THR A 367 -8.31 -15.98 -0.97
C THR A 367 -7.49 -14.75 -0.56
N ALA A 368 -6.17 -14.75 -0.80
CA ALA A 368 -5.28 -13.64 -0.48
C ALA A 368 -4.72 -12.94 -1.73
N ARG A 369 -4.78 -11.60 -1.73
CA ARG A 369 -4.13 -10.75 -2.73
C ARG A 369 -2.67 -10.56 -2.34
N LEU A 370 -1.77 -11.23 -3.06
CA LEU A 370 -0.32 -11.22 -2.77
C LEU A 370 0.50 -10.47 -3.83
N HIS A 371 -0.19 -9.76 -4.73
CA HIS A 371 0.34 -9.09 -5.91
C HIS A 371 -0.40 -7.78 -6.13
N PHE A 372 0.24 -6.85 -6.85
CA PHE A 372 -0.39 -5.62 -7.31
C PHE A 372 -1.61 -5.92 -8.17
N MET A 373 -2.75 -5.31 -7.83
CA MET A 373 -3.99 -5.45 -8.58
C MET A 373 -4.84 -4.17 -8.49
N PRO A 374 -5.56 -3.81 -9.57
CA PRO A 374 -6.47 -2.68 -9.54
C PRO A 374 -7.66 -2.91 -8.61
N GLN A 375 -8.22 -1.82 -8.12
CA GLN A 375 -9.52 -1.79 -7.43
C GLN A 375 -10.61 -2.45 -8.29
N GLY A 376 -11.56 -3.13 -7.65
CA GLY A 376 -12.60 -3.91 -8.33
C GLY A 376 -12.20 -5.34 -8.72
N SER A 377 -10.97 -5.77 -8.40
CA SER A 377 -10.50 -7.16 -8.58
C SER A 377 -11.16 -8.13 -7.59
N ASN A 378 -12.41 -8.48 -7.87
CA ASN A 378 -13.28 -9.26 -6.98
C ASN A 378 -13.03 -10.76 -7.03
N GLU A 379 -12.72 -11.31 -8.22
CA GLU A 379 -12.29 -12.70 -8.37
C GLU A 379 -10.83 -12.77 -8.85
N LEU A 380 -9.94 -13.17 -7.93
CA LEU A 380 -8.50 -13.24 -8.18
C LEU A 380 -8.15 -14.29 -9.25
N PRO A 381 -7.18 -14.00 -10.14
CA PRO A 381 -6.79 -14.88 -11.23
C PRO A 381 -6.20 -16.20 -10.73
N ALA A 382 -6.35 -17.26 -11.54
CA ALA A 382 -5.58 -18.47 -11.34
C ALA A 382 -4.18 -18.25 -11.91
N ILE A 383 -3.16 -18.44 -11.08
CA ILE A 383 -1.76 -18.20 -11.41
C ILE A 383 -0.92 -19.46 -11.15
N ALA A 384 0.28 -19.50 -11.71
CA ALA A 384 1.33 -20.45 -11.33
C ALA A 384 2.60 -19.72 -10.95
N THR A 385 3.37 -20.33 -10.05
CA THR A 385 4.73 -19.93 -9.71
C THR A 385 5.56 -21.19 -9.50
N MET A 386 6.90 -21.10 -9.51
CA MET A 386 7.72 -22.28 -9.27
C MET A 386 7.60 -22.76 -7.81
N LEU A 387 7.76 -21.86 -6.84
CA LEU A 387 7.73 -22.20 -5.41
C LEU A 387 6.43 -21.78 -4.70
N GLY A 388 5.87 -20.63 -5.06
CA GLY A 388 4.65 -20.02 -4.52
C GLY A 388 4.73 -19.56 -3.07
N PRO A 389 4.29 -18.34 -2.71
CA PRO A 389 4.13 -17.99 -1.31
C PRO A 389 3.04 -18.85 -0.66
N ARG A 390 3.17 -19.09 0.64
CA ARG A 390 2.13 -19.75 1.43
C ARG A 390 1.09 -18.72 1.87
N VAL A 391 -0.18 -19.09 1.70
CA VAL A 391 -1.31 -18.25 2.12
C VAL A 391 -1.59 -18.58 3.58
N VAL A 392 -0.94 -17.80 4.45
CA VAL A 392 -1.12 -17.87 5.89
C VAL A 392 -2.40 -17.13 6.30
N ASP A 393 -3.01 -17.60 7.39
CA ASP A 393 -4.36 -17.17 7.82
C ASP A 393 -4.48 -15.66 8.02
N ASP A 394 -3.43 -15.01 8.52
CA ASP A 394 -3.37 -13.57 8.77
C ASP A 394 -3.36 -12.75 7.47
N ALA A 395 -2.71 -13.24 6.41
CA ALA A 395 -2.67 -12.55 5.12
C ALA A 395 -4.00 -12.60 4.37
N ALA A 396 -4.83 -13.63 4.60
CA ALA A 396 -6.15 -13.74 3.98
C ALA A 396 -7.16 -12.77 4.61
N ILE A 397 -7.12 -12.59 5.93
CA ILE A 397 -8.10 -11.76 6.66
C ILE A 397 -7.83 -10.26 6.56
N SER A 398 -6.59 -9.83 6.24
CA SER A 398 -6.22 -8.40 6.21
C SER A 398 -7.04 -7.63 5.18
N ARG A 399 -7.49 -8.28 4.10
CA ARG A 399 -8.39 -7.70 3.08
C ARG A 399 -9.66 -7.09 3.67
N ARG A 400 -10.18 -7.66 4.78
CA ARG A 400 -11.40 -7.16 5.45
C ARG A 400 -11.22 -5.82 6.13
N LEU A 401 -9.97 -5.46 6.40
CA LEU A 401 -9.61 -4.34 7.26
C LEU A 401 -9.12 -3.14 6.44
N VAL A 402 -9.26 -3.18 5.10
CA VAL A 402 -8.79 -2.14 4.18
C VAL A 402 -9.85 -1.78 3.13
N HIS A 403 -9.53 -0.79 2.29
CA HIS A 403 -10.40 -0.02 1.40
C HIS A 403 -11.56 -0.77 0.72
N ASP A 404 -11.29 -1.96 0.17
CA ASP A 404 -12.30 -2.76 -0.55
C ASP A 404 -13.52 -3.11 0.32
N GLU A 405 -13.32 -3.30 1.63
CA GLU A 405 -14.36 -3.63 2.60
C GLU A 405 -14.67 -2.46 3.56
N LEU A 406 -13.75 -1.49 3.62
CA LEU A 406 -13.80 -0.29 4.46
C LEU A 406 -13.33 0.94 3.65
N PRO A 407 -14.22 1.55 2.84
CA PRO A 407 -13.85 2.66 1.96
C PRO A 407 -13.08 3.77 2.69
N GLY A 408 -11.95 4.16 2.11
CA GLY A 408 -11.03 5.17 2.64
C GLY A 408 -9.95 4.66 3.60
N ARG A 409 -10.06 3.43 4.13
CA ARG A 409 -9.05 2.88 5.06
C ARG A 409 -7.94 2.14 4.33
N MET A 410 -6.76 2.74 4.24
CA MET A 410 -5.65 2.18 3.45
C MET A 410 -4.62 1.35 4.25
N MET A 411 -4.72 1.31 5.58
CA MET A 411 -3.73 0.62 6.43
C MET A 411 -4.35 -0.17 7.57
N VAL A 412 -3.65 -1.23 7.98
CA VAL A 412 -3.95 -2.06 9.16
C VAL A 412 -2.95 -1.71 10.27
N HIS A 413 -3.42 -1.65 11.51
CA HIS A 413 -2.65 -1.34 12.71
C HIS A 413 -2.45 -2.57 13.60
N ALA A 414 -1.43 -2.53 14.48
CA ALA A 414 -1.16 -3.59 15.44
C ALA A 414 -2.36 -3.86 16.37
N ALA A 415 -3.16 -2.83 16.69
CA ALA A 415 -4.38 -2.99 17.48
C ALA A 415 -5.47 -3.78 16.74
N ASP A 416 -5.55 -3.70 15.41
CA ASP A 416 -6.46 -4.56 14.63
C ASP A 416 -6.08 -6.02 14.80
N ILE A 417 -4.78 -6.33 14.65
CA ILE A 417 -4.24 -7.68 14.79
C ILE A 417 -4.43 -8.19 16.22
N ALA A 418 -4.14 -7.38 17.22
CA ALA A 418 -4.35 -7.75 18.63
C ALA A 418 -5.81 -8.08 18.93
N TYR A 419 -6.74 -7.29 18.37
CA TYR A 419 -8.16 -7.61 18.49
C TYR A 419 -8.49 -8.94 17.81
N VAL A 420 -8.05 -9.14 16.57
CA VAL A 420 -8.25 -10.40 15.84
C VAL A 420 -7.66 -11.61 16.58
N LEU A 421 -6.54 -11.44 17.29
CA LEU A 421 -5.90 -12.49 18.11
C LEU A 421 -6.64 -12.79 19.43
N GLY A 422 -7.73 -12.06 19.74
CA GLY A 422 -8.59 -12.33 20.90
C GLY A 422 -8.46 -11.32 22.04
N HIS A 423 -7.67 -10.25 21.91
CA HIS A 423 -7.52 -9.25 22.96
C HIS A 423 -8.60 -8.16 22.84
N ASP A 424 -9.71 -8.30 23.58
CA ASP A 424 -10.83 -7.34 23.54
C ASP A 424 -10.44 -5.90 23.87
N ARG A 425 -9.44 -5.74 24.74
CA ARG A 425 -8.87 -4.46 25.14
C ARG A 425 -8.42 -3.60 23.94
N ALA A 426 -7.92 -4.22 22.86
CA ALA A 426 -7.50 -3.52 21.65
C ALA A 426 -8.65 -2.76 20.94
N LYS A 427 -9.91 -3.20 21.06
CA LYS A 427 -11.07 -2.51 20.44
C LYS A 427 -11.25 -1.09 20.96
N SER A 428 -10.80 -0.82 22.19
CA SER A 428 -10.84 0.53 22.78
C SER A 428 -9.75 1.46 22.24
N MET A 429 -8.64 0.90 21.75
CA MET A 429 -7.55 1.66 21.13
C MET A 429 -7.90 2.07 19.69
N LEU A 430 -8.85 1.38 19.06
CA LEU A 430 -9.38 1.68 17.73
C LEU A 430 -10.62 2.59 17.79
N ALA A 431 -10.82 3.35 18.87
CA ALA A 431 -12.04 4.13 19.06
C ALA A 431 -12.19 5.25 18.01
N ASP A 432 -11.08 5.91 17.65
CA ASP A 432 -11.10 6.99 16.67
C ASP A 432 -11.20 6.44 15.24
N ASP A 433 -10.41 5.40 14.89
CA ASP A 433 -10.58 4.65 13.64
C ASP A 433 -12.02 4.17 13.42
N ARG A 434 -12.71 3.70 14.46
CA ARG A 434 -14.10 3.23 14.33
C ARG A 434 -15.11 4.36 14.16
N LYS A 435 -14.77 5.59 14.56
CA LYS A 435 -15.60 6.78 14.25
C LYS A 435 -15.37 7.20 12.80
N GLU A 436 -14.12 7.17 12.35
CA GLU A 436 -13.73 7.50 10.98
C GLU A 436 -14.25 6.47 9.97
N PHE A 437 -14.22 5.18 10.33
CA PHE A 437 -14.68 4.06 9.51
C PHE A 437 -15.80 3.27 10.22
N PRO A 438 -17.08 3.69 10.10
CA PRO A 438 -18.20 3.09 10.84
C PRO A 438 -18.37 1.56 10.64
N GLY A 439 -17.91 1.00 9.51
CA GLY A 439 -17.95 -0.44 9.21
C GLY A 439 -16.86 -1.27 9.91
N LEU A 440 -15.80 -0.65 10.44
CA LEU A 440 -14.61 -1.34 10.95
C LEU A 440 -14.95 -2.32 12.08
N GLY A 441 -15.86 -1.94 12.98
CA GLY A 441 -16.27 -2.80 14.09
C GLY A 441 -16.81 -4.16 13.64
N GLY A 442 -17.63 -4.19 12.59
CA GLY A 442 -18.20 -5.43 12.05
C GLY A 442 -17.17 -6.27 11.31
N GLN A 443 -16.26 -5.64 10.57
CA GLN A 443 -15.20 -6.36 9.85
C GLN A 443 -14.15 -6.97 10.81
N LEU A 444 -13.83 -6.29 11.91
CA LEU A 444 -12.97 -6.82 12.98
C LEU A 444 -13.55 -8.11 13.60
N ASP A 445 -14.86 -8.10 13.90
CA ASP A 445 -15.53 -9.26 14.52
C ASP A 445 -15.58 -10.46 13.56
N LYS A 446 -15.76 -10.21 12.25
CA LYS A 446 -15.67 -11.24 11.20
C LYS A 446 -14.24 -11.78 11.06
N ALA A 447 -13.25 -10.90 10.94
CA ALA A 447 -11.85 -11.27 10.80
C ALA A 447 -11.35 -12.13 11.99
N ARG A 448 -11.74 -11.78 13.21
CA ARG A 448 -11.48 -12.59 14.42
C ARG A 448 -12.10 -13.98 14.31
N SER A 449 -13.37 -14.06 13.93
CA SER A 449 -14.09 -15.34 13.84
C SER A 449 -13.44 -16.26 12.80
N GLU A 450 -13.06 -15.71 11.66
CA GLU A 450 -12.36 -16.45 10.60
C GLU A 450 -10.98 -16.93 11.03
N MET A 451 -10.19 -16.07 11.71
CA MET A 451 -8.89 -16.44 12.28
C MET A 451 -9.00 -17.61 13.28
N MET A 452 -10.02 -17.60 14.14
CA MET A 452 -10.27 -18.68 15.08
C MET A 452 -10.65 -19.99 14.39
N GLU A 453 -11.37 -19.93 13.28
CA GLU A 453 -11.75 -21.11 12.50
C GLU A 453 -10.60 -21.65 11.65
N SER A 454 -9.80 -20.77 11.04
CA SER A 454 -8.66 -21.14 10.20
C SER A 454 -7.52 -21.74 11.02
N SER A 455 -7.20 -21.16 12.18
CA SER A 455 -6.11 -21.64 13.05
C SER A 455 -6.31 -23.09 13.53
N ARG A 456 -7.56 -23.55 13.65
CA ARG A 456 -7.89 -24.96 13.97
C ARG A 456 -7.57 -25.93 12.82
N ARG A 457 -7.42 -25.41 11.61
CA ARG A 457 -7.11 -26.13 10.37
C ARG A 457 -5.67 -25.93 9.90
N GLY A 458 -4.91 -25.04 10.54
CA GLY A 458 -3.54 -24.72 10.16
C GLY A 458 -2.64 -25.95 10.17
N GLU A 459 -2.16 -26.34 8.99
CA GLU A 459 -1.15 -27.39 8.81
C GLU A 459 0.25 -26.74 8.81
N GLY A 460 1.18 -27.25 9.61
CA GLY A 460 2.56 -26.76 9.66
C GLY A 460 2.95 -25.94 10.89
N MET A 461 4.22 -25.57 10.98
CA MET A 461 4.81 -24.93 12.18
C MET A 461 4.25 -23.53 12.44
N TYR A 462 4.00 -22.74 11.39
CA TYR A 462 3.42 -21.40 11.48
C TYR A 462 2.05 -21.43 12.18
N GLY A 463 1.15 -22.30 11.71
CA GLY A 463 -0.20 -22.43 12.28
C GLY A 463 -0.18 -22.90 13.74
N ALA A 464 0.72 -23.82 14.10
CA ALA A 464 0.88 -24.28 15.48
C ALA A 464 1.35 -23.15 16.41
N TRP A 465 2.29 -22.33 15.98
CA TRP A 465 2.77 -21.18 16.74
C TRP A 465 1.71 -20.08 16.83
N LEU A 466 1.03 -19.75 15.72
CA LEU A 466 -0.12 -18.83 15.74
C LEU A 466 -1.20 -19.30 16.73
N GLY A 467 -1.47 -20.60 16.79
CA GLY A 467 -2.36 -21.19 17.78
C GLY A 467 -1.89 -21.02 19.23
N ALA A 468 -0.57 -21.02 19.50
CA ALA A 468 -0.03 -20.70 20.82
C ALA A 468 -0.22 -19.22 21.18
N ILE A 469 -0.06 -18.32 20.20
CA ILE A 469 -0.29 -16.88 20.36
C ILE A 469 -1.77 -16.59 20.66
N LEU A 470 -2.70 -17.22 19.94
CA LEU A 470 -4.14 -17.10 20.19
C LEU A 470 -4.53 -17.52 21.62
N ARG A 471 -3.92 -18.59 22.14
CA ARG A 471 -4.13 -19.03 23.53
C ARG A 471 -3.59 -18.03 24.56
N ALA A 472 -2.64 -17.16 24.18
CA ALA A 472 -2.16 -16.09 25.04
C ALA A 472 -3.22 -15.00 25.31
N ALA A 473 -4.38 -15.03 24.64
CA ALA A 473 -5.53 -14.21 24.99
C ALA A 473 -6.42 -14.83 26.11
N GLU A 474 -6.41 -16.16 26.27
CA GLU A 474 -7.31 -16.88 27.20
C GLU A 474 -6.96 -16.58 28.66
N PRO A 475 -7.88 -16.02 29.49
CA PRO A 475 -7.60 -15.78 30.89
C PRO A 475 -7.15 -17.07 31.63
N PRO A 476 -6.09 -17.01 32.45
CA PRO A 476 -5.65 -18.16 33.24
C PRO A 476 -6.80 -18.65 34.14
N LYS A 477 -7.01 -19.97 34.14
CA LYS A 477 -8.02 -20.63 35.01
C LYS A 477 -7.38 -21.01 36.34
N GLY A 478 -8.11 -20.82 37.43
CA GLY A 478 -7.65 -21.15 38.80
C GLY A 478 -7.34 -19.92 39.64
N THR A 479 -6.55 -20.11 40.70
CA THR A 479 -6.18 -19.02 41.61
C THR A 479 -5.05 -18.19 41.02
N VAL A 480 -5.32 -16.92 40.72
CA VAL A 480 -4.34 -15.97 40.16
C VAL A 480 -4.10 -14.79 41.11
N PRO A 481 -2.95 -14.09 41.05
CA PRO A 481 -2.72 -12.86 41.79
C PRO A 481 -3.73 -11.75 41.41
N SER A 482 -4.07 -10.89 42.37
CA SER A 482 -5.09 -9.83 42.16
C SER A 482 -4.70 -8.75 41.16
N PHE A 483 -3.42 -8.63 40.80
CA PHE A 483 -2.99 -7.71 39.75
C PHE A 483 -3.43 -8.15 38.35
N MET A 484 -3.72 -9.45 38.16
CA MET A 484 -4.10 -10.01 36.87
C MET A 484 -5.55 -9.68 36.47
N ASP A 485 -6.37 -9.22 37.41
CA ASP A 485 -7.78 -8.90 37.20
C ASP A 485 -8.00 -7.51 36.56
N GLY A 486 -6.93 -6.70 36.42
CA GLY A 486 -7.02 -5.30 36.01
C GLY A 486 -6.68 -5.01 34.54
N PRO A 487 -7.13 -3.87 33.98
CA PRO A 487 -6.84 -3.47 32.59
C PRO A 487 -5.35 -3.39 32.26
N ALA A 488 -4.51 -2.95 33.21
CA ALA A 488 -3.06 -2.87 32.99
C ALA A 488 -2.43 -4.23 32.65
N PHE A 489 -2.92 -5.32 33.26
CA PHE A 489 -2.44 -6.66 32.94
C PHE A 489 -2.98 -7.16 31.61
N GLN A 490 -4.20 -6.76 31.21
CA GLN A 490 -4.72 -7.04 29.87
C GLN A 490 -3.88 -6.37 28.78
N ASP A 491 -3.43 -5.13 29.02
CA ASP A 491 -2.52 -4.40 28.14
C ASP A 491 -1.15 -5.11 28.05
N LEU A 492 -0.60 -5.60 29.18
CA LEU A 492 0.63 -6.39 29.19
C LEU A 492 0.51 -7.69 28.38
N ARG A 493 -0.60 -8.43 28.52
CA ARG A 493 -0.84 -9.65 27.74
C ARG A 493 -1.00 -9.37 26.24
N MET A 494 -1.61 -8.24 25.90
CA MET A 494 -1.71 -7.80 24.51
C MET A 494 -0.32 -7.51 23.93
N ASN A 495 0.58 -6.87 24.69
CA ASN A 495 1.97 -6.67 24.29
C ASN A 495 2.65 -8.01 23.98
N THR A 496 2.53 -9.00 24.86
CA THR A 496 3.06 -10.37 24.62
C THR A 496 2.59 -10.94 23.28
N ALA A 497 1.29 -10.86 22.98
CA ALA A 497 0.73 -11.42 21.76
C ALA A 497 1.21 -10.68 20.49
N ILE A 498 1.29 -9.35 20.53
CA ILE A 498 1.80 -8.54 19.40
C ILE A 498 3.28 -8.86 19.16
N THR A 499 4.10 -8.91 20.21
CA THR A 499 5.52 -9.26 20.09
C THR A 499 5.71 -10.65 19.53
N ALA A 500 4.97 -11.65 20.03
CA ALA A 500 5.03 -13.02 19.53
C ALA A 500 4.55 -13.13 18.07
N PHE A 501 3.52 -12.37 17.68
CA PHE A 501 3.07 -12.30 16.29
C PHE A 501 4.13 -11.68 15.36
N GLY A 502 4.81 -10.62 15.81
CA GLY A 502 5.94 -10.04 15.10
C GLY A 502 7.09 -11.03 14.90
N GLN A 503 7.46 -11.78 15.95
CA GLN A 503 8.45 -12.86 15.89
C GLN A 503 8.04 -13.97 14.90
N LEU A 504 6.76 -14.36 14.90
CA LEU A 504 6.23 -15.31 13.93
C LEU A 504 6.36 -14.80 12.49
N ARG A 505 5.98 -13.55 12.19
CA ARG A 505 6.15 -12.99 10.83
C ARG A 505 7.62 -12.88 10.41
N HIS A 506 8.50 -12.61 11.37
CA HIS A 506 9.94 -12.50 11.13
C HIS A 506 10.55 -13.82 10.64
N ASN A 507 10.31 -14.94 11.34
CA ASN A 507 10.91 -16.24 11.00
C ASN A 507 10.46 -16.80 9.65
N TYR A 508 9.27 -16.40 9.17
CA TYR A 508 8.66 -16.96 7.96
C TYR A 508 8.54 -15.92 6.83
N VAL A 509 9.29 -14.80 6.91
CA VAL A 509 9.14 -13.65 6.00
C VAL A 509 9.30 -14.00 4.51
N LEU A 510 10.14 -14.98 4.17
CA LEU A 510 10.32 -15.47 2.78
C LEU A 510 9.13 -16.32 2.31
N VAL A 511 8.57 -17.13 3.20
CA VAL A 511 7.64 -18.20 2.85
C VAL A 511 6.18 -17.76 2.98
N ALA A 512 5.86 -16.93 3.98
CA ALA A 512 4.52 -16.44 4.28
C ALA A 512 4.17 -15.21 3.41
N GLY A 513 3.09 -15.30 2.64
CA GLY A 513 2.63 -14.20 1.80
C GLY A 513 2.32 -12.93 2.59
N GLN A 514 2.64 -11.77 1.99
CA GLN A 514 2.18 -10.45 2.44
C GLN A 514 1.00 -10.00 1.58
N GLY A 515 -0.07 -9.53 2.23
CA GLY A 515 -1.26 -8.99 1.55
C GLY A 515 -1.02 -7.59 0.96
N TYR A 516 -1.68 -7.29 -0.16
CA TYR A 516 -1.77 -5.95 -0.76
C TYR A 516 -3.19 -5.39 -0.63
N ASP A 517 -3.31 -4.08 -0.51
CA ASP A 517 -4.55 -3.36 -0.81
C ASP A 517 -4.77 -3.28 -2.34
N ALA A 518 -5.81 -2.58 -2.78
CA ALA A 518 -6.05 -2.35 -4.20
C ALA A 518 -5.69 -0.90 -4.56
N TYR A 519 -5.10 -0.70 -5.73
CA TYR A 519 -4.72 0.64 -6.22
C TYR A 519 -5.70 1.13 -7.29
N GLY A 520 -5.93 2.44 -7.35
CA GLY A 520 -6.76 3.10 -8.36
C GLY A 520 -7.76 4.09 -7.78
N CYS A 521 -8.35 4.91 -8.66
CA CYS A 521 -9.49 5.75 -8.33
C CYS A 521 -10.70 5.28 -9.13
N GLU A 522 -11.87 5.32 -8.51
CA GLU A 522 -13.14 5.00 -9.16
C GLU A 522 -13.98 6.28 -9.26
N ILE A 523 -14.55 6.55 -10.44
CA ILE A 523 -15.69 7.46 -10.57
C ILE A 523 -16.93 6.62 -10.25
N PRO A 524 -17.56 6.79 -9.08
CA PRO A 524 -18.55 5.84 -8.57
C PRO A 524 -19.88 5.87 -9.33
N ASP A 525 -20.21 7.00 -9.96
CA ASP A 525 -21.44 7.19 -10.72
C ASP A 525 -21.34 8.37 -11.70
N GLY A 526 -22.32 8.50 -12.61
CA GLY A 526 -22.41 9.61 -13.56
C GLY A 526 -23.86 10.01 -13.86
N TYR A 527 -24.03 11.17 -14.50
CA TYR A 527 -25.30 11.63 -15.05
C TYR A 527 -25.03 12.51 -16.26
N VAL A 528 -25.67 12.25 -17.40
CA VAL A 528 -25.54 13.07 -18.60
C VAL A 528 -26.70 14.06 -18.66
N GLU A 529 -26.40 15.33 -18.88
CA GLU A 529 -27.44 16.37 -18.99
C GLU A 529 -28.49 15.96 -20.03
N PRO A 530 -29.80 16.02 -19.73
CA PRO A 530 -30.87 15.51 -20.61
C PRO A 530 -31.16 16.42 -21.81
N ALA A 531 -30.12 16.96 -22.44
CA ALA A 531 -30.18 17.87 -23.58
C ALA A 531 -30.22 17.12 -24.92
N LEU A 532 -31.16 16.17 -25.09
CA LEU A 532 -31.24 15.32 -26.28
C LEU A 532 -31.23 16.10 -27.60
N GLY A 533 -32.01 17.18 -27.68
CA GLY A 533 -32.06 18.04 -28.87
C GLY A 533 -30.72 18.71 -29.19
N VAL A 534 -29.89 19.01 -28.18
CA VAL A 534 -28.54 19.56 -28.37
C VAL A 534 -27.62 18.50 -28.99
N TYR A 535 -27.62 17.27 -28.44
CA TYR A 535 -26.79 16.19 -29.00
C TYR A 535 -27.20 15.79 -30.42
N GLU A 536 -28.49 15.84 -30.73
CA GLU A 536 -29.02 15.63 -32.08
C GLU A 536 -28.59 16.75 -33.04
N GLY A 537 -28.75 18.02 -32.65
CA GLY A 537 -28.31 19.16 -33.44
C GLY A 537 -26.81 19.18 -33.71
N LEU A 538 -25.99 18.86 -32.70
CA LEU A 538 -24.53 18.72 -32.88
C LEU A 538 -24.19 17.51 -33.75
N SER A 539 -24.97 16.44 -33.70
CA SER A 539 -24.80 15.30 -34.62
C SER A 539 -25.06 15.71 -36.06
N GLU A 540 -26.07 16.56 -36.33
CA GLU A 540 -26.33 17.13 -37.65
C GLU A 540 -25.17 18.05 -38.10
N TYR A 541 -24.65 18.88 -37.19
CA TYR A 541 -23.45 19.70 -37.44
C TYR A 541 -22.27 18.84 -37.92
N THR A 542 -21.99 17.70 -37.28
CA THR A 542 -20.91 16.80 -37.74
C THR A 542 -21.17 16.22 -39.14
N GLN A 543 -22.43 15.97 -39.52
CA GLN A 543 -22.78 15.45 -40.84
C GLN A 543 -22.56 16.52 -41.92
N ARG A 544 -22.98 17.76 -41.65
CA ARG A 544 -22.77 18.90 -42.55
C ARG A 544 -21.29 19.22 -42.70
N ALA A 545 -20.52 19.18 -41.60
CA ALA A 545 -19.08 19.39 -41.65
C ALA A 545 -18.37 18.32 -42.50
N LYS A 546 -18.74 17.04 -42.38
CA LYS A 546 -18.21 15.97 -43.24
C LYS A 546 -18.54 16.19 -44.73
N ALA A 547 -19.76 16.63 -45.05
CA ALA A 547 -20.13 16.93 -46.43
C ALA A 547 -19.30 18.10 -46.99
N ALA A 548 -19.11 19.16 -46.19
CA ALA A 548 -18.27 20.29 -46.57
C ALA A 548 -16.79 19.89 -46.75
N LEU A 549 -16.23 19.07 -45.85
CA LEU A 549 -14.85 18.61 -45.94
C LEU A 549 -14.62 17.64 -47.10
N ALA A 550 -15.62 16.85 -47.50
CA ALA A 550 -15.53 16.04 -48.70
C ALA A 550 -15.32 16.88 -49.98
N GLU A 551 -15.78 18.14 -49.99
CA GLU A 551 -15.54 19.09 -51.08
C GLU A 551 -14.27 19.92 -50.88
N LEU A 552 -14.00 20.38 -49.65
CA LEU A 552 -12.97 21.38 -49.34
C LEU A 552 -11.63 20.78 -48.90
N ASP A 553 -11.61 19.59 -48.33
CA ASP A 553 -10.42 18.86 -47.86
C ASP A 553 -10.56 17.34 -48.08
N PRO A 554 -10.70 16.87 -49.34
CA PRO A 554 -10.97 15.46 -49.64
C PRO A 554 -9.83 14.50 -49.27
N ALA A 555 -8.62 15.02 -49.05
CA ALA A 555 -7.46 14.26 -48.59
C ALA A 555 -7.37 14.19 -47.05
N ASP A 556 -8.28 14.87 -46.33
CA ASP A 556 -8.26 15.06 -44.88
C ASP A 556 -6.90 15.58 -44.37
N ALA A 557 -6.29 16.52 -45.09
CA ALA A 557 -4.99 17.08 -44.74
C ALA A 557 -5.05 17.85 -43.41
N SER A 558 -6.22 18.35 -43.03
CA SER A 558 -6.49 18.98 -41.74
C SER A 558 -6.72 17.98 -40.59
N GLY A 559 -6.99 16.71 -40.89
CA GLY A 559 -7.44 15.70 -39.91
C GLY A 559 -8.88 15.90 -39.41
N ALA A 560 -9.61 16.89 -39.95
CA ALA A 560 -10.95 17.25 -39.53
C ALA A 560 -11.99 16.16 -39.84
N GLY A 561 -11.79 15.37 -40.90
CA GLY A 561 -12.66 14.25 -41.27
C GLY A 561 -12.68 13.16 -40.20
N VAL A 562 -11.50 12.70 -39.77
CA VAL A 562 -11.35 11.75 -38.64
C VAL A 562 -11.94 12.34 -37.35
N TYR A 563 -11.66 13.61 -37.07
CA TYR A 563 -12.19 14.30 -35.90
C TYR A 563 -13.73 14.33 -35.87
N PHE A 564 -14.39 14.81 -36.93
CA PHE A 564 -15.86 14.86 -37.00
C PHE A 564 -16.50 13.47 -36.99
N GLN A 565 -15.78 12.44 -37.44
CA GLN A 565 -16.21 11.06 -37.26
C GLN A 565 -16.21 10.65 -35.78
N ARG A 566 -15.15 10.95 -35.05
CA ARG A 566 -15.05 10.63 -33.62
C ARG A 566 -16.05 11.43 -32.78
N LEU A 567 -16.14 12.73 -33.01
CA LEU A 567 -17.12 13.62 -32.36
C LEU A 567 -18.55 13.08 -32.55
N GLY A 568 -18.92 12.71 -33.77
CA GLY A 568 -20.23 12.15 -34.07
C GLY A 568 -20.51 10.79 -33.40
N GLN A 569 -19.48 10.01 -33.07
CA GLN A 569 -19.65 8.78 -32.28
C GLN A 569 -19.88 9.09 -30.80
N VAL A 570 -19.08 9.98 -30.21
CA VAL A 570 -19.20 10.37 -28.79
C VAL A 570 -20.57 11.00 -28.52
N LEU A 571 -21.05 11.91 -29.39
CA LEU A 571 -22.37 12.52 -29.27
C LEU A 571 -23.52 11.50 -29.31
N LYS A 572 -23.39 10.43 -30.12
CA LYS A 572 -24.38 9.34 -30.15
C LYS A 572 -24.41 8.56 -28.84
N VAL A 573 -23.25 8.34 -28.21
CA VAL A 573 -23.16 7.67 -26.91
C VAL A 573 -23.78 8.54 -25.82
N LEU A 574 -23.43 9.84 -25.75
CA LEU A 574 -24.02 10.79 -24.79
C LEU A 574 -25.54 10.88 -24.94
N ARG A 575 -26.04 10.97 -26.18
CA ARG A 575 -27.49 10.94 -26.47
C ARG A 575 -28.14 9.65 -25.98
N ALA A 576 -27.53 8.49 -26.23
CA ALA A 576 -28.09 7.20 -25.83
C ALA A 576 -28.18 7.09 -24.30
N ILE A 577 -27.14 7.54 -23.58
CA ILE A 577 -27.13 7.61 -22.13
C ILE A 577 -28.23 8.54 -21.62
N ALA A 578 -28.28 9.79 -22.11
CA ALA A 578 -29.30 10.76 -21.71
C ALA A 578 -30.74 10.28 -22.00
N ALA A 579 -30.95 9.53 -23.09
CA ALA A 579 -32.26 8.98 -23.44
C ALA A 579 -32.69 7.84 -22.51
N ASP A 580 -31.75 6.98 -22.10
CA ASP A 580 -32.01 5.95 -21.09
C ASP A 580 -32.32 6.58 -19.72
N GLU A 581 -31.56 7.60 -19.33
CA GLU A 581 -31.75 8.33 -18.07
C GLU A 581 -33.10 9.07 -18.04
N LEU A 582 -33.50 9.73 -19.14
CA LEU A 582 -34.83 10.33 -19.30
C LEU A 582 -35.97 9.31 -19.26
N ALA A 583 -35.71 8.07 -19.69
CA ALA A 583 -36.65 6.97 -19.56
C ALA A 583 -36.69 6.37 -18.14
N GLY A 584 -35.97 6.95 -17.18
CA GLY A 584 -35.89 6.50 -15.79
C GLY A 584 -35.05 5.24 -15.59
N LYS A 585 -34.22 4.87 -16.56
CA LYS A 585 -33.33 3.70 -16.44
C LYS A 585 -32.05 4.10 -15.71
N ALA A 586 -31.59 3.24 -14.81
CA ALA A 586 -30.26 3.36 -14.24
C ALA A 586 -29.19 3.14 -15.31
N LEU A 587 -28.02 3.77 -15.16
CA LEU A 587 -26.87 3.53 -16.03
C LEU A 587 -26.48 2.05 -16.01
N SER A 588 -26.35 1.48 -17.20
CA SER A 588 -25.75 0.16 -17.38
C SER A 588 -24.24 0.19 -17.09
N GLU A 589 -23.67 -0.95 -16.73
CA GLU A 589 -22.25 -1.08 -16.43
C GLU A 589 -21.32 -0.60 -17.57
N PRO A 590 -21.60 -0.85 -18.87
CA PRO A 590 -20.85 -0.22 -19.96
C PRO A 590 -20.94 1.30 -19.98
N GLN A 591 -22.11 1.88 -19.66
CA GLN A 591 -22.30 3.35 -19.62
C GLN A 591 -21.51 3.96 -18.46
N LYS A 592 -21.55 3.36 -17.26
CA LYS A 592 -20.75 3.81 -16.10
C LYS A 592 -19.25 3.75 -16.40
N ARG A 593 -18.76 2.62 -16.94
CA ARG A 593 -17.36 2.49 -17.34
C ARG A 593 -16.95 3.51 -18.40
N TRP A 594 -17.80 3.74 -19.39
CA TRP A 594 -17.53 4.73 -20.43
C TRP A 594 -17.45 6.15 -19.86
N LEU A 595 -18.40 6.54 -19.01
CA LEU A 595 -18.38 7.85 -18.33
C LEU A 595 -17.16 8.00 -17.42
N ALA A 596 -16.75 6.94 -16.73
CA ALA A 596 -15.56 6.93 -15.88
C ALA A 596 -14.26 7.20 -16.64
N MET A 597 -14.21 6.96 -17.96
CA MET A 597 -13.06 7.27 -18.83
C MET A 597 -13.10 8.70 -19.38
N VAL A 598 -13.71 9.66 -18.65
CA VAL A 598 -13.77 11.09 -19.02
C VAL A 598 -12.36 11.66 -19.22
N ALA A 599 -11.44 11.27 -18.34
CA ALA A 599 -10.01 11.34 -18.51
C ALA A 599 -9.46 9.93 -18.23
N GLU A 600 -8.58 9.45 -19.09
CA GLU A 600 -7.87 8.19 -18.98
C GLU A 600 -6.42 8.51 -18.61
N HIS A 601 -5.87 7.76 -17.65
CA HIS A 601 -4.48 7.83 -17.27
C HIS A 601 -3.74 6.63 -17.85
N ILE A 602 -2.79 6.83 -18.76
CA ILE A 602 -1.84 5.78 -19.12
C ILE A 602 -0.65 5.93 -18.17
N PRO A 603 -0.35 4.96 -17.29
CA PRO A 603 0.73 5.06 -16.32
C PRO A 603 2.10 4.95 -16.97
N ALA A 604 2.45 5.88 -17.86
CA ALA A 604 3.83 6.17 -18.15
C ALA A 604 4.35 7.05 -17.00
N HIS A 605 5.28 6.49 -16.20
CA HIS A 605 6.18 7.17 -15.24
C HIS A 605 5.93 7.07 -13.73
N ASN A 606 5.22 6.07 -13.19
CA ASN A 606 5.14 5.88 -11.72
C ASN A 606 4.67 7.13 -10.95
N VAL A 607 3.94 8.04 -11.60
CA VAL A 607 3.40 9.24 -10.95
C VAL A 607 1.95 8.95 -10.61
N ASP A 608 1.63 9.03 -9.33
CA ASP A 608 0.29 8.91 -8.77
C ASP A 608 -0.65 9.99 -9.34
N THR A 609 -1.90 10.02 -8.88
CA THR A 609 -2.90 11.09 -9.13
C THR A 609 -2.42 12.53 -8.91
N GLY A 610 -1.23 12.73 -8.34
CA GLY A 610 -0.52 14.02 -8.25
C GLY A 610 0.35 14.39 -9.45
N GLY A 611 0.47 13.53 -10.46
CA GLY A 611 1.16 13.83 -11.72
C GLY A 611 0.36 14.80 -12.61
N PRO A 612 1.01 15.45 -13.60
CA PRO A 612 0.29 16.27 -14.57
C PRO A 612 -0.76 15.42 -15.31
N PRO A 613 -1.96 15.96 -15.57
CA PRO A 613 -3.03 15.20 -16.21
C PRO A 613 -2.59 14.70 -17.59
N GLN A 614 -2.88 13.44 -17.90
CA GLN A 614 -2.75 12.93 -19.25
C GLN A 614 -4.04 13.18 -20.03
N TYR A 615 -3.92 13.80 -21.21
CA TYR A 615 -5.03 14.22 -22.07
C TYR A 615 -5.54 13.07 -22.96
N THR A 616 -5.73 11.91 -22.33
CA THR A 616 -6.32 10.68 -22.91
C THR A 616 -7.71 10.49 -22.31
N GLY A 617 -8.70 9.92 -23.01
CA GLY A 617 -10.09 9.81 -22.54
C GLY A 617 -11.13 10.41 -23.51
N TRP A 618 -12.42 10.07 -23.33
CA TRP A 618 -13.46 10.42 -24.31
C TRP A 618 -13.73 11.94 -24.41
N TYR A 619 -13.46 12.70 -23.35
CA TYR A 619 -13.59 14.16 -23.40
C TYR A 619 -12.53 14.77 -24.31
N PHE A 620 -11.29 14.27 -24.25
CA PHE A 620 -10.20 14.77 -25.09
C PHE A 620 -10.35 14.38 -26.56
N ASP A 621 -11.11 13.31 -26.85
CA ASP A 621 -11.53 12.97 -28.22
C ASP A 621 -12.48 13.99 -28.88
N LEU A 622 -13.01 14.95 -28.10
CA LEU A 622 -13.84 16.05 -28.60
C LEU A 622 -13.00 17.20 -29.18
N PHE A 623 -11.67 17.08 -29.18
CA PHE A 623 -10.75 18.09 -29.70
C PHE A 623 -9.99 17.55 -30.92
N LEU A 624 -9.70 18.41 -31.89
CA LEU A 624 -8.90 18.04 -33.07
C LEU A 624 -7.45 17.72 -32.66
N HIS A 625 -6.87 18.57 -31.81
CA HIS A 625 -5.58 18.36 -31.17
C HIS A 625 -5.74 18.24 -29.65
N ARG A 626 -5.80 16.99 -29.17
CA ARG A 626 -6.07 16.65 -27.75
C ARG A 626 -5.34 17.52 -26.74
N ASP A 627 -4.05 17.74 -26.91
CA ASP A 627 -3.23 18.45 -25.92
C ASP A 627 -3.39 19.98 -26.01
N ASN A 628 -3.21 20.53 -27.21
CA ASN A 628 -3.20 21.99 -27.40
C ASN A 628 -4.59 22.60 -27.25
N ASP A 629 -5.62 21.99 -27.87
CA ASP A 629 -6.95 22.58 -27.90
C ASP A 629 -7.65 22.44 -26.55
N SER A 630 -7.42 21.33 -25.82
CA SER A 630 -8.04 21.11 -24.50
C SER A 630 -7.45 21.97 -23.39
N LYS A 631 -6.20 22.42 -23.54
CA LYS A 631 -5.54 23.39 -22.65
C LYS A 631 -5.92 24.84 -22.93
N GLY A 632 -6.57 25.10 -24.07
CA GLY A 632 -7.07 26.43 -24.41
C GLY A 632 -8.05 26.96 -23.36
N THR A 633 -8.07 28.27 -23.16
CA THR A 633 -9.09 28.89 -22.30
C THR A 633 -10.47 28.70 -22.94
N GLY A 634 -11.47 28.32 -22.14
CA GLY A 634 -12.88 28.30 -22.58
C GLY A 634 -13.49 29.69 -22.76
N ALA A 635 -12.72 30.76 -22.53
CA ALA A 635 -13.18 32.14 -22.68
C ALA A 635 -13.07 32.60 -24.14
N PHE A 636 -14.11 33.28 -24.62
CA PHE A 636 -14.14 33.89 -25.96
C PHE A 636 -15.08 35.10 -25.97
N ILE A 637 -15.00 35.93 -27.01
CA ILE A 637 -15.98 36.96 -27.35
C ILE A 637 -16.26 36.98 -28.86
N ALA A 638 -17.51 37.19 -29.23
CA ALA A 638 -17.94 37.36 -30.60
C ALA A 638 -18.93 38.52 -30.69
N ASP A 639 -18.78 39.39 -31.69
CA ASP A 639 -19.82 40.33 -32.06
C ASP A 639 -20.91 39.62 -32.87
N TRP A 640 -22.18 39.91 -32.55
CA TRP A 640 -23.32 39.25 -33.21
C TRP A 640 -24.34 40.23 -33.77
N TYR A 641 -24.32 41.49 -33.34
CA TYR A 641 -25.21 42.52 -33.86
C TYR A 641 -24.57 43.90 -33.84
N THR A 642 -24.86 44.72 -34.86
CA THR A 642 -24.40 46.11 -34.94
C THR A 642 -25.60 47.03 -35.12
N SER A 643 -25.83 47.93 -34.16
CA SER A 643 -26.80 49.02 -34.29
C SER A 643 -26.11 50.26 -34.84
N THR A 644 -26.30 50.52 -36.13
CA THR A 644 -25.79 51.73 -36.80
C THR A 644 -26.44 53.00 -36.26
N ASN A 645 -27.72 52.94 -35.87
CA ASN A 645 -28.43 54.09 -35.29
C ASN A 645 -27.90 54.48 -33.90
N LEU A 646 -27.51 53.49 -33.09
CA LEU A 646 -26.99 53.73 -31.74
C LEU A 646 -25.46 53.79 -31.69
N GLN A 647 -24.78 53.53 -32.82
CA GLN A 647 -23.32 53.37 -32.89
C GLN A 647 -22.80 52.36 -31.86
N LYS A 648 -23.51 51.23 -31.73
CA LYS A 648 -23.22 50.16 -30.76
C LYS A 648 -23.08 48.80 -31.42
N VAL A 649 -22.25 47.96 -30.82
CA VAL A 649 -22.05 46.55 -31.19
C VAL A 649 -22.44 45.69 -30.00
N ALA A 650 -23.31 44.72 -30.22
CA ALA A 650 -23.62 43.69 -29.24
C ALA A 650 -22.64 42.53 -29.39
N TYR A 651 -22.09 42.11 -28.26
CA TYR A 651 -21.16 41.00 -28.11
C TYR A 651 -21.79 39.93 -27.22
N ILE A 652 -21.43 38.69 -27.49
CA ILE A 652 -21.64 37.54 -26.61
C ILE A 652 -20.28 36.91 -26.34
N GLY A 653 -20.07 36.40 -25.14
CA GLY A 653 -18.83 35.74 -24.79
C GLY A 653 -19.01 34.71 -23.70
N ALA A 654 -17.94 33.98 -23.43
CA ALA A 654 -17.84 33.06 -22.31
C ALA A 654 -16.65 33.41 -21.42
N SER A 655 -16.76 33.12 -20.13
CA SER A 655 -15.64 33.07 -19.20
C SER A 655 -15.23 31.61 -18.98
N PRO A 656 -14.05 31.34 -18.36
CA PRO A 656 -13.69 29.97 -17.99
C PRO A 656 -14.81 29.31 -17.15
N PRO A 657 -15.06 28.00 -17.33
CA PRO A 657 -16.15 27.30 -16.66
C PRO A 657 -16.02 27.33 -15.14
N ARG A 658 -17.15 27.19 -14.44
CA ARG A 658 -17.25 27.08 -12.98
C ARG A 658 -17.65 25.67 -12.61
N LEU A 659 -17.26 25.20 -11.43
CA LEU A 659 -17.75 23.91 -10.94
C LEU A 659 -19.19 24.09 -10.41
N GLY A 660 -20.12 23.31 -10.94
CA GLY A 660 -21.48 23.18 -10.43
C GLY A 660 -21.64 21.90 -9.62
N LEU A 661 -22.50 21.95 -8.60
CA LEU A 661 -22.95 20.78 -7.82
C LEU A 661 -24.44 20.57 -8.11
N PHE A 662 -24.80 19.34 -8.45
CA PHE A 662 -26.14 18.98 -8.92
C PHE A 662 -26.69 17.85 -8.08
N VAL A 663 -27.81 18.09 -7.40
CA VAL A 663 -28.57 16.99 -6.78
C VAL A 663 -29.37 16.31 -7.88
N VAL A 664 -29.13 15.01 -8.08
CA VAL A 664 -29.83 14.16 -9.05
C VAL A 664 -30.69 13.17 -8.27
N ASP A 665 -32.01 13.34 -8.36
CA ASP A 665 -33.04 12.52 -7.71
C ASP A 665 -33.87 11.68 -8.70
N ALA A 666 -33.40 11.59 -9.95
CA ALA A 666 -33.96 10.72 -10.98
C ALA A 666 -33.17 9.39 -11.10
N GLY A 667 -33.88 8.29 -11.38
CA GLY A 667 -33.29 6.97 -11.66
C GLY A 667 -32.75 6.19 -10.45
N GLY A 668 -33.05 6.60 -9.21
CA GLY A 668 -32.53 5.98 -7.98
C GLY A 668 -32.72 6.87 -6.74
N GLN A 669 -31.95 6.62 -5.67
CA GLN A 669 -31.90 7.53 -4.50
C GLN A 669 -31.19 8.86 -4.86
N PRO A 670 -31.55 10.00 -4.22
CA PRO A 670 -30.89 11.29 -4.46
C PRO A 670 -29.38 11.23 -4.23
N ARG A 671 -28.60 11.82 -5.13
CA ARG A 671 -27.13 11.85 -5.08
C ARG A 671 -26.58 13.17 -5.64
N VAL A 672 -25.42 13.60 -5.17
CA VAL A 672 -24.78 14.85 -5.64
C VAL A 672 -23.73 14.52 -6.70
N MET A 673 -23.84 15.17 -7.86
CA MET A 673 -22.87 15.12 -8.94
C MET A 673 -22.15 16.46 -9.04
N ALA A 674 -20.89 16.45 -9.47
CA ALA A 674 -20.12 17.66 -9.76
C ALA A 674 -19.73 17.70 -11.23
N GLY A 675 -19.80 18.88 -11.85
CA GLY A 675 -19.44 19.03 -13.25
C GLY A 675 -19.13 20.47 -13.63
N PRO A 676 -18.32 20.71 -14.67
CA PRO A 676 -18.05 22.04 -15.16
C PRO A 676 -19.31 22.64 -15.81
N VAL A 677 -19.56 23.92 -15.53
CA VAL A 677 -20.68 24.72 -16.02
C VAL A 677 -20.12 25.92 -16.75
N ALA A 678 -20.51 26.10 -18.01
CA ALA A 678 -20.11 27.26 -18.78
C ALA A 678 -20.69 28.55 -18.19
N ARG A 679 -19.95 29.65 -18.32
CA ARG A 679 -20.40 30.98 -17.92
C ARG A 679 -20.48 31.89 -19.15
N GLY A 680 -21.67 32.02 -19.74
CA GLY A 680 -21.92 32.92 -20.87
C GLY A 680 -22.38 34.31 -20.42
N TRP A 681 -21.98 35.35 -21.14
CA TRP A 681 -22.34 36.75 -20.87
C TRP A 681 -22.53 37.54 -22.16
N GLU A 682 -23.28 38.64 -22.09
CA GLU A 682 -23.41 39.64 -23.15
C GLU A 682 -22.69 40.93 -22.77
N HIS A 683 -22.25 41.68 -23.78
CA HIS A 683 -21.65 43.01 -23.61
C HIS A 683 -22.08 43.93 -24.77
N VAL A 684 -22.21 45.22 -24.52
CA VAL A 684 -22.51 46.20 -25.58
C VAL A 684 -21.38 47.22 -25.64
N GLY A 685 -20.60 47.16 -26.71
CA GLY A 685 -19.49 48.06 -26.99
C GLY A 685 -19.83 49.10 -28.06
N SER A 686 -18.84 49.93 -28.39
CA SER A 686 -18.94 50.96 -29.44
C SER A 686 -18.66 50.39 -30.83
N THR A 687 -19.24 50.97 -31.88
CA THR A 687 -18.83 50.72 -33.28
C THR A 687 -17.44 51.25 -33.61
N SER A 688 -16.89 52.16 -32.78
CA SER A 688 -15.57 52.78 -33.01
C SER A 688 -14.39 51.84 -32.72
N ARG A 689 -14.59 50.74 -31.99
CA ARG A 689 -13.58 49.72 -31.71
C ARG A 689 -14.25 48.36 -31.53
N ARG A 690 -13.91 47.40 -32.39
CA ARG A 690 -14.31 45.99 -32.25
C ARG A 690 -13.46 45.33 -31.15
N LEU A 691 -14.07 44.46 -30.36
CA LEU A 691 -13.41 43.69 -29.32
C LEU A 691 -12.97 42.31 -29.86
N ASP A 692 -11.86 41.79 -29.34
CA ASP A 692 -11.35 40.44 -29.58
C ASP A 692 -11.20 39.64 -28.27
N ASP A 693 -10.78 38.38 -28.35
CA ASP A 693 -10.63 37.50 -27.17
C ASP A 693 -9.63 38.06 -26.15
N SER A 694 -8.64 38.85 -26.58
CA SER A 694 -7.68 39.50 -25.68
C SER A 694 -8.31 40.67 -24.91
N ASP A 695 -9.32 41.31 -25.50
CA ASP A 695 -10.14 42.34 -24.86
C ASP A 695 -11.20 41.72 -23.93
N ALA A 696 -11.74 40.54 -24.26
CA ALA A 696 -12.74 39.82 -23.46
C ALA A 696 -12.29 39.60 -22.00
N ALA A 697 -11.02 39.21 -21.80
CA ALA A 697 -10.44 39.00 -20.48
C ALA A 697 -10.32 40.29 -19.63
N LYS A 698 -10.44 41.47 -20.25
CA LYS A 698 -10.25 42.79 -19.63
C LYS A 698 -11.56 43.53 -19.40
N LEU A 699 -12.70 42.98 -19.82
CA LEU A 699 -14.00 43.61 -19.64
C LEU A 699 -14.41 43.64 -18.17
N SER A 700 -14.63 44.85 -17.64
CA SER A 700 -15.05 45.07 -16.24
C SER A 700 -16.55 44.94 -16.02
N ILE A 701 -17.35 44.99 -17.09
CA ILE A 701 -18.82 44.90 -17.05
C ILE A 701 -19.29 44.00 -18.19
N SER A 702 -19.70 42.78 -17.86
CA SER A 702 -20.48 41.90 -18.72
C SER A 702 -21.78 41.52 -18.02
N SER A 703 -22.87 41.49 -18.77
CA SER A 703 -24.21 41.21 -18.26
C SER A 703 -24.49 39.73 -18.48
N ALA A 704 -24.97 39.05 -17.46
CA ALA A 704 -25.46 37.68 -17.57
C ALA A 704 -26.73 37.58 -16.73
N PRO A 705 -27.84 38.22 -17.15
CA PRO A 705 -29.03 38.37 -16.32
C PRO A 705 -29.61 37.00 -15.91
N TRP A 706 -29.44 35.99 -16.76
CA TRP A 706 -29.79 34.60 -16.47
C TRP A 706 -29.00 33.99 -15.29
N GLU A 707 -27.72 34.34 -15.11
CA GLU A 707 -26.88 33.82 -14.01
C GLU A 707 -27.43 34.16 -12.64
N SER A 708 -28.13 35.30 -12.50
CA SER A 708 -28.71 35.72 -11.23
C SER A 708 -29.75 34.73 -10.67
N SER A 709 -30.28 33.84 -11.51
CA SER A 709 -31.25 32.82 -11.10
C SER A 709 -30.64 31.54 -10.52
N TYR A 710 -29.35 31.28 -10.76
CA TYR A 710 -28.69 30.03 -10.35
C TYR A 710 -27.25 30.20 -9.83
N THR A 711 -26.73 31.42 -9.78
CA THR A 711 -25.44 31.75 -9.17
C THR A 711 -25.63 32.78 -8.06
N ALA A 712 -25.01 32.55 -6.90
CA ALA A 712 -24.96 33.56 -5.85
C ALA A 712 -23.98 34.67 -6.25
N ARG A 713 -24.28 35.92 -5.86
CA ARG A 713 -23.37 37.05 -6.10
C ARG A 713 -22.04 36.74 -5.43
N ALA A 714 -20.96 36.66 -6.23
CA ALA A 714 -19.61 36.51 -5.69
C ALA A 714 -19.32 37.67 -4.73
N VAL A 715 -18.91 37.34 -3.51
CA VAL A 715 -18.55 38.36 -2.53
C VAL A 715 -17.27 39.05 -3.01
N ALA A 716 -17.30 40.39 -3.10
CA ALA A 716 -16.16 41.15 -3.59
C ALA A 716 -14.93 40.90 -2.70
N GLU A 717 -13.80 40.49 -3.30
CA GLU A 717 -12.57 40.27 -2.56
C GLU A 717 -12.15 41.57 -1.84
N PRO A 718 -11.96 41.55 -0.51
CA PRO A 718 -11.45 42.70 0.21
C PRO A 718 -9.97 42.94 -0.17
N PRO A 719 -9.51 44.20 -0.21
CA PRO A 719 -8.11 44.51 -0.52
C PRO A 719 -7.21 44.19 0.67
N LEU A 720 -6.90 42.91 0.87
CA LEU A 720 -6.15 42.40 2.03
C LEU A 720 -4.84 41.78 1.55
N SER A 721 -3.75 42.06 2.25
CA SER A 721 -2.50 41.29 2.18
C SER A 721 -2.27 40.60 3.51
N LEU A 722 -1.80 39.36 3.42
CA LEU A 722 -1.45 38.53 4.56
C LEU A 722 0.01 38.09 4.41
N ARG A 723 0.80 38.43 5.42
CA ARG A 723 2.17 37.98 5.59
C ARG A 723 2.22 36.95 6.70
N MET A 724 2.73 35.77 6.39
CA MET A 724 2.75 34.62 7.29
C MET A 724 4.19 34.46 7.81
N MET A 725 4.35 34.46 9.12
CA MET A 725 5.63 34.26 9.78
C MET A 725 5.49 33.10 10.75
N ASP A 726 6.21 32.02 10.48
CA ASP A 726 6.42 30.93 11.42
C ASP A 726 7.80 31.13 12.07
N ASP A 727 7.85 31.23 13.40
CA ASP A 727 9.11 31.38 14.11
C ASP A 727 9.84 30.04 14.34
N GLY A 728 9.24 28.92 13.93
CA GLY A 728 9.74 27.57 14.13
C GLY A 728 9.77 27.14 15.61
N LYS A 729 9.24 27.97 16.51
CA LYS A 729 9.29 27.84 17.98
C LYS A 729 7.90 27.88 18.61
N GLY A 730 6.85 27.69 17.80
CA GLY A 730 5.48 27.48 18.28
C GLY A 730 4.59 28.69 18.15
N LYS A 731 5.07 29.71 17.43
CA LYS A 731 4.34 30.92 17.18
C LYS A 731 4.16 31.07 15.68
N PHE A 732 2.89 31.08 15.27
CA PHE A 732 2.51 31.39 13.91
C PHE A 732 1.84 32.75 13.90
N GLU A 733 2.35 33.66 13.08
CA GLU A 733 1.82 35.01 12.98
C GLU A 733 1.33 35.28 11.57
N VAL A 734 0.13 35.82 11.47
CA VAL A 734 -0.42 36.35 10.23
C VAL A 734 -0.53 37.85 10.40
N VAL A 735 0.29 38.61 9.67
CA VAL A 735 0.19 40.07 9.62
C VAL A 735 -0.71 40.45 8.46
N ALA A 736 -1.79 41.12 8.78
CA ALA A 736 -2.80 41.57 7.84
C ALA A 736 -2.72 43.08 7.62
N LYS A 737 -2.80 43.51 6.37
CA LYS A 737 -2.89 44.93 6.00
C LYS A 737 -3.92 45.09 4.89
N SER A 738 -4.63 46.21 4.86
CA SER A 738 -5.60 46.50 3.81
C SER A 738 -5.56 47.96 3.38
N THR A 739 -5.85 48.27 2.12
CA THR A 739 -5.89 49.67 1.62
C THR A 739 -7.05 50.47 2.22
N ARG A 740 -8.05 49.80 2.81
CA ARG A 740 -9.19 50.42 3.51
C ARG A 740 -9.59 49.65 4.77
N ALA A 741 -10.40 50.24 5.64
CA ALA A 741 -10.97 49.53 6.78
C ALA A 741 -11.90 48.39 6.32
N LEU A 742 -11.66 47.17 6.82
CA LEU A 742 -12.43 45.96 6.45
C LEU A 742 -13.41 45.51 7.55
N GLY A 743 -13.31 46.06 8.76
CA GLY A 743 -14.05 45.54 9.92
C GLY A 743 -13.42 44.26 10.47
N PRO A 744 -14.19 43.40 11.20
CA PRO A 744 -13.66 42.19 11.82
C PRO A 744 -13.24 41.17 10.75
N VAL A 745 -11.94 40.90 10.72
CA VAL A 745 -11.32 39.84 9.93
C VAL A 745 -11.04 38.67 10.85
N THR A 746 -11.56 37.50 10.54
CA THR A 746 -11.25 36.25 11.25
C THR A 746 -10.24 35.46 10.45
N VAL A 747 -9.17 35.03 11.10
CA VAL A 747 -8.15 34.15 10.54
C VAL A 747 -8.19 32.83 11.32
N GLU A 748 -8.38 31.74 10.60
CA GLU A 748 -8.43 30.37 11.07
C GLU A 748 -7.27 29.56 10.49
N LEU A 749 -6.56 28.82 11.33
CA LEU A 749 -5.58 27.81 10.89
C LEU A 749 -6.33 26.50 10.63
N LEU A 750 -6.03 25.79 9.55
CA LEU A 750 -6.67 24.53 9.17
C LEU A 750 -5.71 23.34 9.24
N ASN A 751 -6.26 22.14 9.43
CA ASN A 751 -5.56 20.85 9.23
C ASN A 751 -5.75 20.31 7.79
N HIS A 752 -5.10 19.20 7.44
CA HIS A 752 -5.20 18.55 6.11
C HIS A 752 -6.61 18.09 5.69
N HIS A 753 -7.57 18.00 6.61
CA HIS A 753 -8.98 17.75 6.29
C HIS A 753 -9.81 19.03 6.10
N GLY A 754 -9.17 20.20 6.17
CA GLY A 754 -9.83 21.50 6.07
C GLY A 754 -10.57 21.95 7.33
N ALA A 755 -10.33 21.32 8.49
CA ALA A 755 -10.99 21.68 9.75
C ALA A 755 -10.19 22.73 10.55
N PRO A 756 -10.84 23.75 11.17
CA PRO A 756 -10.14 24.78 11.94
C PRO A 756 -9.48 24.27 13.23
N THR A 757 -8.20 24.57 13.43
CA THR A 757 -7.41 24.21 14.61
C THR A 757 -7.20 25.39 15.56
N ALA A 758 -7.22 26.62 15.06
CA ALA A 758 -7.19 27.85 15.86
C ALA A 758 -7.89 28.99 15.11
N SER A 759 -8.52 29.93 15.82
CA SER A 759 -9.25 31.07 15.25
C SER A 759 -8.95 32.36 16.01
N ARG A 760 -8.81 33.48 15.29
CA ARG A 760 -8.62 34.83 15.86
C ARG A 760 -9.34 35.85 14.99
N THR A 761 -10.01 36.80 15.63
CA THR A 761 -10.74 37.88 14.93
C THR A 761 -10.21 39.24 15.37
N GLN A 762 -9.84 40.11 14.43
CA GLN A 762 -9.40 41.47 14.70
C GLN A 762 -9.84 42.41 13.57
N SER A 763 -9.99 43.69 13.88
CA SER A 763 -10.28 44.71 12.86
C SER A 763 -9.04 45.02 12.04
N VAL A 764 -9.11 44.93 10.72
CA VAL A 764 -7.98 45.21 9.82
C VAL A 764 -8.25 46.47 8.98
N GLY A 765 -7.23 47.31 8.83
CA GLY A 765 -7.27 48.54 8.04
C GLY A 765 -5.90 48.87 7.43
N ALA A 766 -5.62 50.16 7.25
CA ALA A 766 -4.37 50.64 6.63
C ALA A 766 -3.10 50.34 7.42
N ALA A 767 -3.20 50.27 8.76
CA ALA A 767 -2.11 49.85 9.61
C ALA A 767 -2.01 48.32 9.67
N GLU A 768 -0.79 47.79 9.83
CA GLU A 768 -0.58 46.36 10.00
C GLU A 768 -1.20 45.85 11.30
N VAL A 769 -1.93 44.74 11.21
CA VAL A 769 -2.57 44.08 12.33
C VAL A 769 -2.08 42.65 12.40
N ARG A 770 -1.58 42.24 13.58
CA ARG A 770 -0.93 40.95 13.78
C ARG A 770 -1.85 39.96 14.47
N PHE A 771 -2.16 38.86 13.79
CA PHE A 771 -2.84 37.71 14.34
C PHE A 771 -1.81 36.71 14.84
N THR A 772 -1.65 36.62 16.16
CA THR A 772 -0.70 35.69 16.78
C THR A 772 -1.43 34.43 17.23
N PHE A 773 -0.93 33.29 16.78
CA PHE A 773 -1.41 31.96 17.14
C PHE A 773 -0.29 31.18 17.82
N SER A 774 -0.66 30.45 18.87
CA SER A 774 0.21 29.42 19.43
C SER A 774 -0.08 28.12 18.71
N ILE A 775 0.88 27.68 17.92
CA ILE A 775 0.83 26.40 17.21
C ILE A 775 1.64 25.39 18.02
N PRO A 776 1.25 24.11 18.06
CA PRO A 776 2.05 23.09 18.72
C PRO A 776 3.44 23.04 18.08
N VAL A 777 4.49 23.31 18.86
CA VAL A 777 5.86 22.99 18.45
C VAL A 777 5.93 21.47 18.39
N ARG A 778 5.93 20.89 17.19
CA ARG A 778 6.46 19.54 17.07
C ARG A 778 7.97 19.66 17.31
N LYS A 779 8.40 19.36 18.54
CA LYS A 779 9.81 19.02 18.79
C LYS A 779 10.17 17.95 17.76
N SER A 780 11.34 18.05 17.14
CA SER A 780 11.86 16.87 16.47
C SER A 780 11.81 15.75 17.50
N THR A 781 11.10 14.68 17.16
CA THR A 781 11.44 13.41 17.76
C THR A 781 12.83 13.11 17.21
N ALA A 782 13.84 13.26 18.06
CA ALA A 782 15.19 12.80 17.74
C ALA A 782 15.08 11.37 17.20
N GLY A 783 15.59 11.13 15.98
CA GLY A 783 15.55 9.81 15.34
C GLY A 783 14.42 9.57 14.32
N SER A 784 13.75 10.60 13.79
CA SER A 784 12.98 10.44 12.55
C SER A 784 13.92 10.45 11.32
N PRO A 785 13.70 9.60 10.29
CA PRO A 785 14.59 9.51 9.12
C PRO A 785 14.75 10.80 8.31
N MET A 786 13.92 11.82 8.58
CA MET A 786 13.93 13.11 7.89
C MET A 786 14.87 14.15 8.52
N GLU A 787 15.62 13.82 9.58
CA GLU A 787 16.55 14.76 10.24
C GLU A 787 17.69 15.22 9.30
N GLY A 788 18.07 14.42 8.30
CA GLY A 788 19.15 14.73 7.35
C GLY A 788 18.77 15.64 6.18
N PHE A 789 17.48 15.89 5.95
CA PHE A 789 17.00 16.59 4.75
C PHE A 789 16.45 18.01 5.03
N GLY A 790 16.33 18.43 6.29
CA GLY A 790 15.89 19.79 6.64
C GLY A 790 14.43 20.13 6.30
N TRP A 791 13.60 19.13 5.94
CA TRP A 791 12.19 19.36 5.62
C TRP A 791 11.31 19.18 6.87
N HIS A 792 10.65 20.27 7.28
CA HIS A 792 9.62 20.27 8.32
C HIS A 792 8.23 20.14 7.67
N ALA A 793 7.41 19.19 8.11
CA ALA A 793 5.98 19.20 7.77
C ALA A 793 5.35 20.46 8.40
N PRO A 794 4.66 21.33 7.62
CA PRO A 794 4.12 22.56 8.16
C PRO A 794 3.06 22.25 9.21
N SER A 795 3.13 22.90 10.38
CA SER A 795 2.15 22.72 11.47
C SER A 795 0.78 23.31 11.16
N VAL A 796 0.71 24.11 10.10
CA VAL A 796 -0.49 24.74 9.53
C VAL A 796 -0.59 24.28 8.08
N GLU A 797 -1.61 23.51 7.76
CA GLU A 797 -1.79 22.89 6.43
C GLU A 797 -2.85 23.62 5.61
N GLY A 798 -3.49 24.63 6.19
CA GLY A 798 -4.28 25.61 5.46
C GLY A 798 -4.57 26.85 6.30
N LEU A 799 -5.01 27.91 5.62
CA LEU A 799 -5.48 29.15 6.22
C LEU A 799 -6.89 29.45 5.73
N HIS A 800 -7.76 29.88 6.62
CA HIS A 800 -9.13 30.25 6.33
C HIS A 800 -9.40 31.67 6.82
N VAL A 801 -9.80 32.57 5.93
CA VAL A 801 -9.92 34.00 6.20
C VAL A 801 -11.35 34.46 5.93
N LYS A 802 -12.02 34.99 6.94
CA LYS A 802 -13.42 35.43 6.87
C LYS A 802 -13.54 36.93 7.12
N ILE A 803 -14.23 37.64 6.23
CA ILE A 803 -14.43 39.10 6.27
C ILE A 803 -15.86 39.41 5.83
N GLY A 804 -16.78 39.58 6.78
CA GLY A 804 -18.20 39.71 6.46
C GLY A 804 -18.71 38.45 5.74
N GLU A 805 -19.20 38.59 4.50
CA GLU A 805 -19.62 37.47 3.65
C GLU A 805 -18.46 36.85 2.86
N PHE A 806 -17.28 37.49 2.85
CA PHE A 806 -16.12 37.00 2.09
C PHE A 806 -15.42 35.90 2.88
N ASP A 807 -15.13 34.80 2.18
CA ASP A 807 -14.48 33.63 2.75
C ASP A 807 -13.43 33.10 1.76
N LEU A 808 -12.21 32.85 2.26
CA LEU A 808 -11.11 32.29 1.51
C LEU A 808 -10.43 31.17 2.29
N VAL A 809 -10.38 29.98 1.70
CA VAL A 809 -9.59 28.84 2.18
C VAL A 809 -8.39 28.62 1.27
N ARG A 810 -7.18 28.56 1.84
CA ARG A 810 -5.94 28.25 1.13
C ARG A 810 -5.25 27.05 1.78
N GLY A 811 -5.14 25.94 1.06
CA GLY A 811 -4.41 24.75 1.53
C GLY A 811 -2.92 24.80 1.17
N ALA A 812 -2.06 24.25 2.01
CA ALA A 812 -0.73 23.80 1.64
C ALA A 812 -0.84 22.42 0.96
N SER A 813 0.04 22.18 -0.01
CA SER A 813 0.28 20.83 -0.56
C SER A 813 1.76 20.51 -0.37
N GLU A 814 2.15 19.23 -0.43
CA GLU A 814 3.55 18.81 -0.32
C GLU A 814 4.50 19.54 -1.28
N TYR A 815 3.98 20.10 -2.38
CA TYR A 815 4.76 20.83 -3.38
C TYR A 815 4.60 22.36 -3.36
N ARG A 816 3.73 22.91 -2.50
CA ARG A 816 3.54 24.37 -2.34
C ARG A 816 3.23 24.73 -0.88
N PRO A 817 4.21 25.23 -0.11
CA PRO A 817 3.97 25.71 1.25
C PRO A 817 3.04 26.93 1.25
N LEU A 818 2.38 27.19 2.38
CA LEU A 818 1.64 28.44 2.59
C LEU A 818 2.61 29.62 2.49
N GLN A 819 2.38 30.50 1.51
CA GLN A 819 3.18 31.69 1.27
C GLN A 819 2.36 32.95 1.54
N ASP A 820 3.02 34.08 1.66
CA ASP A 820 2.38 35.39 1.67
C ASP A 820 1.48 35.57 0.45
N PHE A 821 0.38 36.29 0.61
CA PHE A 821 -0.49 36.59 -0.52
C PHE A 821 -1.34 37.82 -0.32
N ALA A 822 -1.59 38.49 -1.43
CA ALA A 822 -2.55 39.56 -1.57
C ALA A 822 -3.82 39.09 -2.28
N ILE A 823 -4.96 39.67 -1.89
CA ILE A 823 -6.27 39.51 -2.53
C ILE A 823 -6.83 40.89 -2.90
N GLY A 824 -7.73 40.93 -3.89
CA GLY A 824 -8.32 42.18 -4.37
C GLY A 824 -7.30 43.20 -4.88
N GLU A 825 -7.48 44.47 -4.50
CA GLU A 825 -6.67 45.61 -5.00
C GLU A 825 -5.18 45.51 -4.62
N MET A 826 -4.85 44.84 -3.51
CA MET A 826 -3.47 44.62 -3.10
C MET A 826 -2.70 43.75 -4.11
N ARG A 827 -3.38 42.76 -4.73
CA ARG A 827 -2.78 41.87 -5.74
C ARG A 827 -2.50 42.61 -7.06
N LYS A 828 -3.35 43.57 -7.43
CA LYS A 828 -3.15 44.40 -8.64
C LYS A 828 -1.94 45.33 -8.49
N ALA A 829 -1.77 45.94 -7.32
CA ALA A 829 -0.62 46.80 -7.03
C ALA A 829 0.73 46.05 -7.13
N GLU A 830 0.81 44.81 -6.64
CA GLU A 830 2.00 43.95 -6.76
C GLU A 830 2.31 43.56 -8.22
N GLN A 831 1.28 43.30 -9.04
CA GLN A 831 1.44 42.90 -10.45
C GLN A 831 1.81 44.07 -11.37
N GLU A 832 1.48 45.31 -11.00
CA GLU A 832 1.76 46.53 -11.77
C GLU A 832 3.13 47.15 -11.46
N GLY A 833 3.96 46.51 -10.63
CA GLY A 833 5.34 46.94 -10.34
C GLY A 833 5.43 48.27 -9.58
N GLN A 834 4.33 48.72 -8.96
CA GLN A 834 4.40 49.81 -7.99
C GLN A 834 5.05 49.26 -6.72
N GLU A 835 6.17 49.86 -6.30
CA GLU A 835 6.79 49.53 -5.01
C GLU A 835 5.70 49.62 -3.91
N PRO A 836 5.51 48.56 -3.11
CA PRO A 836 4.76 48.73 -1.88
C PRO A 836 5.52 49.75 -1.05
N ALA A 837 4.89 50.89 -0.77
CA ALA A 837 5.45 51.91 0.13
C ALA A 837 5.97 51.20 1.39
N GLU A 838 7.29 51.24 1.57
CA GLU A 838 8.14 50.66 2.61
C GLU A 838 7.44 49.65 3.55
N LEU A 839 7.78 48.36 3.35
CA LEU A 839 7.49 47.26 4.27
C LEU A 839 8.27 47.40 5.59
#